data_AF-A0A0S2SHS6-F1
#
_entry.id   AF-A0A0S2SHS6-F1
#
_cell.length_a   1.000
_cell.length_b   1.000
_cell.length_c   1.000
_cell.angle_alpha   90.00
_cell.angle_beta   90.00
_cell.angle_gamma   90.00
#
_symmetry.space_group_name_H-M   'P 1'
#
loop_
_entity.id
_entity.type
_entity.pdbx_description
1 polymer ?
#
loop_
_entity_poly.entity_id
_entity_poly.type
_entity_poly.pdbx_seq_one_letter_code
_entity_poly.pdbx_strand_id
1 'polypeptide(L)'
;MNHPERSASWRSRLLYRWAHPLVQKGYQPGAVSQDDLYPLLPQDRRGHRADAFLALTARPGTSAWGLCRFALGTVRRRFLLGTLLQGLAVLASLASPWLLNRAMTDLGGTAPLWEKLGLALALTLSVLASGLLAEHALQLALKSHIPLRRLFTEALLAKVLRIGGKAFDDRAGGRVQNLINKDVWDVSWMLAEPLSLLFTLLQLIGTVALLVWQVGEAGLVGCAVLALLLIGSSELVRRMNRQERVLKQRQDERNGILAEYIKKLRLVRQNGLGPFFIRRAEARRAEELTSLRRILRLDALHDTLSHGAALLVTLATFATYLLAGQALTMPQVFTTIALFAVLRMPMMRLPHQVRLAINFNTAIRRVTDFLDTPEQHRVLDDPALPAGALVLEGVGVRHQDRTVLQNVNLRVTPGEIIGITGETGSGKSCLLHLIAGFDDDFSGSLRRAGQVGLLGHKPWLMNDTLRNNILFGQPWDEARYQWVLGASALETDLALLAHGDQTLVGELGTRLSGGQQQRVALARALYTRADILLLDNPLSALDPLVAEQVLARGLTFRPGPTRLLVSHDPRVLARCDRVFAVRDGALVPLPREQVDELPLPPSLPPTARADEAEQFSDETVAQGGVDWGLLGFLWRQVAAPAMVLGVVLLTVLQEGLRIGSDLWLGSQGARDAATLLTGYALLGGGALLALALGRVLDYRLALRLAWRLFQGMLGRISRAPMAFFDKVPQGRILNRFDHDLGEAQEALISMMTALLAMGVTILLQMGVIGSQMPLLLPLFALLALALYRLQRGYRRVQLKLRRYSSVLRSPLYVAIGETIRGAPSLRLAGAERFALDQVLTHFDRNLQSWYTTTSINRWLGIHQTLVSASLVGSVALLVAFGAGPLIGGLAITYAFTTSSMLNALIRTLAEVEQVMNAVERVREYSEIETERAGGERLTEPHPVVRFEGVGLRYPEAPQWALREVSFTLGRGEKVGVCGRTGAGKSSLLGLLQAMYPAAEGEILFAGHPLSRLDPEAVRSLFDTVSQTPLTFFGSLRENLAPLGGQEEATLLAALDRVGLADRGLGQLDQPLDTLQLSAGETQLLVLARILLSRRPLIVLDEATSDLDPQAMARAAELLYRWRGEASFLVIAHHLAPLLAMDRVIVMEAGRVVEQGSPVALLANPSSRFARLFATQQEAATTALSRGQAC
;
A
#
# COMPACT_ATOMS: atom_id res chain seq x y z
N MET A 1 3.44 34.32 -1.58
CA MET A 1 4.63 34.09 -0.72
C MET A 1 5.90 34.13 -1.56
N ASN A 2 6.89 34.92 -1.14
CA ASN A 2 8.21 34.97 -1.78
C ASN A 2 9.00 33.70 -1.44
N HIS A 3 9.51 33.01 -2.46
CA HIS A 3 10.28 31.78 -2.29
C HIS A 3 11.66 32.07 -1.67
N PRO A 4 12.10 31.35 -0.61
CA PRO A 4 13.33 31.66 0.14
C PRO A 4 14.60 31.60 -0.72
N GLU A 5 14.71 30.66 -1.66
CA GLU A 5 15.82 30.63 -2.63
C GLU A 5 15.88 31.91 -3.51
N ARG A 6 14.74 32.49 -3.89
CA ARG A 6 14.70 33.63 -4.81
C ARG A 6 15.10 34.93 -4.11
N SER A 7 14.69 35.11 -2.86
CA SER A 7 15.11 36.25 -2.03
C SER A 7 16.54 36.10 -1.48
N ALA A 8 17.14 34.90 -1.57
CA ALA A 8 18.50 34.66 -1.11
C ALA A 8 19.56 35.39 -1.95
N SER A 9 20.56 35.95 -1.27
CA SER A 9 21.78 36.47 -1.91
C SER A 9 22.58 35.37 -2.61
N TRP A 10 23.47 35.74 -3.53
CA TRP A 10 24.29 34.76 -4.28
C TRP A 10 25.11 33.86 -3.35
N ARG A 11 25.67 34.41 -2.26
CA ARG A 11 26.39 33.64 -1.22
C ARG A 11 25.48 32.64 -0.52
N SER A 12 24.25 33.06 -0.22
CA SER A 12 23.26 32.19 0.42
C SER A 12 22.80 31.06 -0.51
N ARG A 13 22.72 31.30 -1.82
CA ARG A 13 22.44 30.25 -2.82
C ARG A 13 23.59 29.27 -2.99
N LEU A 14 24.83 29.76 -3.06
CA LEU A 14 26.04 28.93 -3.18
C LEU A 14 26.21 27.97 -1.99
N LEU A 15 25.94 28.45 -0.77
CA LEU A 15 26.09 27.65 0.45
C LEU A 15 24.77 27.06 0.97
N TYR A 16 23.68 27.21 0.22
CA TYR A 16 22.32 26.80 0.62
C TYR A 16 21.89 27.34 2.00
N ARG A 17 22.43 28.48 2.44
CA ARG A 17 22.13 29.07 3.77
C ARG A 17 20.66 29.43 3.92
N TRP A 18 19.95 29.69 2.83
CA TRP A 18 18.50 29.92 2.85
C TRP A 18 17.71 28.72 3.37
N ALA A 19 18.27 27.50 3.34
CA ALA A 19 17.65 26.30 3.91
C ALA A 19 17.94 26.11 5.42
N HIS A 20 18.92 26.85 5.96
CA HIS A 20 19.35 26.74 7.35
C HIS A 20 18.25 27.06 8.38
N PRO A 21 17.35 28.04 8.20
CA PRO A 21 16.29 28.31 9.17
C PRO A 21 15.40 27.11 9.46
N LEU A 22 15.12 26.27 8.45
CA LEU A 22 14.36 25.04 8.65
C LEU A 22 15.15 24.01 9.46
N VAL A 23 16.46 23.88 9.21
CA VAL A 23 17.36 23.07 10.03
C VAL A 23 17.42 23.57 11.47
N GLN A 24 17.38 24.89 11.67
CA GLN A 24 17.34 25.50 13.01
C GLN A 24 16.07 25.12 13.78
N LYS A 25 14.89 25.14 13.11
CA LYS A 25 13.64 24.62 13.71
C LYS A 25 13.78 23.17 14.16
N GLY A 26 14.57 22.36 13.45
CA GLY A 26 14.89 20.98 13.84
C GLY A 26 15.51 20.84 15.24
N TYR A 27 16.19 21.85 15.79
CA TYR A 27 16.73 21.77 17.16
C TYR A 27 15.64 21.84 18.24
N GLN A 28 14.48 22.42 17.94
CA GLN A 28 13.34 22.48 18.84
C GLN A 28 12.38 21.30 18.55
N PRO A 29 12.13 20.41 19.54
CA PRO A 29 11.14 19.35 19.38
C PRO A 29 9.77 19.93 18.99
N GLY A 30 9.05 19.27 18.09
CA GLY A 30 7.72 19.74 17.66
C GLY A 30 7.70 20.88 16.63
N ALA A 31 8.74 21.72 16.53
CA ALA A 31 8.68 22.99 15.77
C ALA A 31 8.58 22.90 14.23
N VAL A 32 8.92 21.75 13.63
CA VAL A 32 8.76 21.53 12.17
C VAL A 32 7.38 20.99 11.85
N SER A 33 6.66 21.69 10.98
CA SER A 33 5.28 21.42 10.55
C SER A 33 5.20 21.16 9.03
N GLN A 34 4.03 20.78 8.51
CA GLN A 34 3.82 20.68 7.06
C GLN A 34 3.84 22.05 6.37
N ASP A 35 3.49 23.12 7.09
CA ASP A 35 3.50 24.50 6.57
C ASP A 35 4.92 25.02 6.33
N ASP A 36 5.92 24.35 6.89
CA ASP A 36 7.34 24.65 6.67
C ASP A 36 7.90 24.11 5.35
N LEU A 37 7.09 23.35 4.58
CA LEU A 37 7.48 22.90 3.26
C LEU A 37 7.72 24.10 2.33
N TYR A 38 8.84 24.07 1.62
CA TYR A 38 9.13 25.12 0.66
C TYR A 38 8.15 25.03 -0.51
N PRO A 39 7.51 26.15 -0.87
CA PRO A 39 6.62 26.17 -2.02
C PRO A 39 7.45 25.96 -3.29
N LEU A 40 6.86 25.42 -4.35
CA LEU A 40 7.58 25.28 -5.63
C LEU A 40 8.01 26.65 -6.17
N LEU A 41 9.12 26.70 -6.92
CA LEU A 41 9.55 27.93 -7.60
C LEU A 41 8.44 28.39 -8.56
N PRO A 42 8.19 29.71 -8.71
CA PRO A 42 7.11 30.20 -9.57
C PRO A 42 7.14 29.68 -11.01
N GLN A 43 8.34 29.47 -11.56
CA GLN A 43 8.55 28.92 -12.90
C GLN A 43 8.26 27.41 -13.02
N ASP A 44 8.18 26.70 -11.90
CA ASP A 44 7.87 25.26 -11.83
C ASP A 44 6.39 25.01 -11.43
N ARG A 45 5.63 26.08 -11.15
CA ARG A 45 4.17 26.03 -10.90
C ARG A 45 3.40 26.04 -12.22
N ARG A 46 2.07 25.92 -12.14
CA ARG A 46 1.17 25.92 -13.31
C ARG A 46 1.46 27.12 -14.21
N GLY A 47 1.63 26.85 -15.51
CA GLY A 47 1.84 27.87 -16.52
C GLY A 47 1.50 27.33 -17.90
N HIS A 48 1.38 28.24 -18.88
CA HIS A 48 0.96 27.98 -20.27
C HIS A 48 1.73 26.89 -21.04
N ARG A 49 2.83 26.38 -20.47
CA ARG A 49 3.65 25.31 -21.08
C ARG A 49 2.96 23.95 -21.03
N ALA A 50 2.13 23.69 -20.02
CA ALA A 50 1.34 22.45 -19.94
C ALA A 50 0.29 22.40 -21.05
N ASP A 51 -0.43 23.50 -21.26
CA ASP A 51 -1.40 23.64 -22.36
C ASP A 51 -0.74 23.49 -23.73
N ALA A 52 0.44 24.10 -23.93
CA ALA A 52 1.20 23.95 -25.16
C ALA A 52 1.72 22.51 -25.39
N PHE A 53 2.07 21.78 -24.32
CA PHE A 53 2.45 20.38 -24.41
C PHE A 53 1.26 19.48 -24.74
N LEU A 54 0.11 19.74 -24.11
CA LEU A 54 -1.15 19.08 -24.42
C LEU A 54 -1.61 19.32 -25.86
N ALA A 55 -1.37 20.52 -26.39
CA ALA A 55 -1.65 20.83 -27.79
C ALA A 55 -0.76 20.03 -28.77
N LEU A 56 0.48 19.67 -28.37
CA LEU A 56 1.34 18.79 -29.16
C LEU A 56 0.82 17.36 -29.20
N THR A 57 0.27 16.87 -28.08
CA THR A 57 -0.29 15.51 -27.96
C THR A 57 -1.68 15.37 -28.59
N ALA A 58 -2.33 16.48 -28.96
CA ALA A 58 -3.62 16.47 -29.64
C ALA A 58 -3.51 16.18 -31.15
N ARG A 59 -2.29 16.19 -31.71
CA ARG A 59 -2.06 15.91 -33.13
C ARG A 59 -1.71 14.43 -33.31
N PRO A 60 -2.39 13.67 -34.19
CA PRO A 60 -2.05 12.27 -34.42
C PRO A 60 -0.62 12.12 -34.97
N GLY A 61 0.13 11.15 -34.45
CA GLY A 61 1.50 10.84 -34.87
C GLY A 61 2.60 11.54 -34.07
N THR A 62 2.42 11.74 -32.76
CA THR A 62 3.40 12.44 -31.93
C THR A 62 4.67 11.60 -31.75
N SER A 63 5.82 12.06 -32.26
CA SER A 63 7.07 11.31 -32.02
C SER A 63 7.58 11.47 -30.58
N ALA A 64 8.08 10.36 -29.99
CA ALA A 64 8.74 10.38 -28.69
C ALA A 64 9.86 11.43 -28.59
N TRP A 65 10.61 11.63 -29.68
CA TRP A 65 11.65 12.65 -29.78
C TRP A 65 11.09 14.08 -29.73
N GLY A 66 9.94 14.34 -30.36
CA GLY A 66 9.25 15.62 -30.29
C GLY A 66 8.87 16.00 -28.86
N LEU A 67 8.32 15.03 -28.11
CA LEU A 67 7.97 15.21 -26.70
C LEU A 67 9.21 15.51 -25.84
N CYS A 68 10.28 14.73 -26.00
CA CYS A 68 11.55 14.93 -25.29
C CYS A 68 12.18 16.29 -25.60
N ARG A 69 12.16 16.73 -26.87
CA ARG A 69 12.72 18.03 -27.28
C ARG A 69 11.96 19.18 -26.63
N PHE A 70 10.64 19.12 -26.61
CA PHE A 70 9.82 20.13 -25.93
C PHE A 70 10.13 20.15 -24.42
N ALA A 71 10.14 18.98 -23.79
CA ALA A 71 10.41 18.82 -22.37
C ALA A 71 11.79 19.38 -21.98
N LEU A 72 12.86 19.06 -22.73
CA LEU A 72 14.21 19.63 -22.52
C LEU A 72 14.23 21.14 -22.74
N GLY A 73 13.45 21.66 -23.68
CA GLY A 73 13.25 23.09 -23.89
C GLY A 73 12.75 23.83 -22.65
N THR A 74 11.89 23.19 -21.84
CA THR A 74 11.34 23.79 -20.62
C THR A 74 12.39 24.02 -19.52
N VAL A 75 13.44 23.20 -19.48
CA VAL A 75 14.51 23.20 -18.46
C VAL A 75 15.89 23.59 -19.01
N ARG A 76 15.97 24.11 -20.25
CA ARG A 76 17.22 24.37 -20.98
C ARG A 76 18.33 25.07 -20.17
N ARG A 77 17.99 26.12 -19.41
CA ARG A 77 18.97 26.88 -18.61
C ARG A 77 19.59 26.03 -17.49
N ARG A 78 18.77 25.22 -16.80
CA ARG A 78 19.23 24.33 -15.72
C ARG A 78 20.07 23.19 -16.29
N PHE A 79 19.63 22.63 -17.42
CA PHE A 79 20.36 21.59 -18.14
C PHE A 79 21.77 22.04 -18.54
N LEU A 80 21.91 23.16 -19.26
CA LEU A 80 23.22 23.65 -19.71
C LEU A 80 24.18 23.93 -18.55
N LEU A 81 23.71 24.61 -17.50
CA LEU A 81 24.52 24.89 -16.32
C LEU A 81 24.89 23.60 -15.56
N GLY A 82 23.94 22.67 -15.39
CA GLY A 82 24.18 21.39 -14.73
C GLY A 82 25.23 20.55 -15.44
N THR A 83 25.13 20.45 -16.78
CA THR A 83 26.12 19.77 -17.63
C THR A 83 27.51 20.39 -17.51
N LEU A 84 27.61 21.73 -17.52
CA LEU A 84 28.89 22.42 -17.34
C LEU A 84 29.51 22.10 -15.98
N LEU A 85 28.74 22.20 -14.90
CA LEU A 85 29.21 21.92 -13.54
C LEU A 85 29.61 20.45 -13.37
N GLN A 86 28.88 19.51 -14.00
CA GLN A 86 29.22 18.10 -13.99
C GLN A 86 30.55 17.82 -14.70
N GLY A 87 30.78 18.43 -15.86
CA GLY A 87 32.06 18.31 -16.57
C GLY A 87 33.24 18.84 -15.74
N LEU A 88 33.07 20.02 -15.13
CA LEU A 88 34.09 20.59 -14.23
C LEU A 88 34.33 19.71 -12.99
N ALA A 89 33.27 19.10 -12.43
CA ALA A 89 33.40 18.18 -11.30
C ALA A 89 34.21 16.93 -11.67
N VAL A 90 33.98 16.35 -12.86
CA VAL A 90 34.76 15.21 -13.36
C VAL A 90 36.23 15.58 -13.49
N LEU A 91 36.54 16.73 -14.09
CA LEU A 91 37.92 17.21 -14.23
C LEU A 91 38.60 17.40 -12.85
N ALA A 92 37.91 18.03 -11.89
CA ALA A 92 38.44 18.21 -10.53
C ALA A 92 38.66 16.87 -9.81
N SER A 93 37.80 15.88 -10.05
CA SER A 93 37.95 14.54 -9.47
C SER A 93 39.18 13.80 -10.01
N LEU A 94 39.49 13.95 -11.31
CA LEU A 94 40.67 13.36 -11.94
C LEU A 94 41.97 14.06 -11.52
N ALA A 95 41.91 15.36 -11.22
CA ALA A 95 43.07 16.12 -10.74
C ALA A 95 43.52 15.68 -9.33
N SER A 96 42.61 15.16 -8.49
CA SER A 96 42.90 14.89 -7.07
C SER A 96 43.92 13.74 -6.84
N PRO A 97 43.81 12.56 -7.49
CA PRO A 97 44.85 11.53 -7.40
C PRO A 97 46.21 11.95 -7.98
N TRP A 98 46.21 12.74 -9.05
CA TRP A 98 47.45 13.27 -9.64
C TRP A 98 48.16 14.23 -8.68
N LEU A 99 47.40 15.15 -8.04
CA LEU A 99 47.92 16.03 -7.00
C LEU A 99 48.39 15.24 -5.78
N LEU A 100 47.70 14.15 -5.41
CA LEU A 100 48.10 13.28 -4.30
C LEU A 100 49.47 12.63 -4.55
N ASN A 101 49.72 12.12 -5.75
CA ASN A 101 51.03 11.55 -6.10
C ASN A 101 52.14 12.58 -5.90
N ARG A 102 51.99 13.75 -6.52
CA ARG A 102 53.00 14.82 -6.45
C ARG A 102 53.16 15.38 -5.04
N ALA A 103 52.06 15.44 -4.29
CA ALA A 103 52.09 15.78 -2.86
C ALA A 103 52.92 14.77 -2.06
N MET A 104 52.78 13.46 -2.31
CA MET A 104 53.57 12.45 -1.59
C MET A 104 55.06 12.48 -1.94
N THR A 105 55.44 12.85 -3.17
CA THR A 105 56.86 13.00 -3.55
C THR A 105 57.48 14.27 -2.98
N ASP A 106 56.76 15.40 -3.07
CA ASP A 106 57.35 16.73 -2.87
C ASP A 106 57.11 17.28 -1.45
N LEU A 107 55.99 16.94 -0.77
CA LEU A 107 55.69 17.45 0.58
C LEU A 107 56.64 16.91 1.65
N GLY A 108 57.00 15.62 1.56
CA GLY A 108 57.95 14.99 2.47
C GLY A 108 59.41 15.05 2.01
N GLY A 109 59.67 15.64 0.84
CA GLY A 109 61.01 15.79 0.25
C GLY A 109 61.71 17.09 0.67
N THR A 110 62.79 17.43 -0.04
CA THR A 110 63.62 18.63 0.18
C THR A 110 63.07 19.90 -0.49
N ALA A 111 61.87 19.85 -1.08
CA ALA A 111 61.26 20.97 -1.75
C ALA A 111 61.12 22.21 -0.84
N PRO A 112 61.22 23.43 -1.38
CA PRO A 112 61.06 24.64 -0.59
C PRO A 112 59.65 24.74 0.00
N LEU A 113 59.52 25.35 1.18
CA LEU A 113 58.26 25.40 1.95
C LEU A 113 57.09 26.00 1.14
N TRP A 114 57.34 26.98 0.27
CA TRP A 114 56.29 27.60 -0.54
C TRP A 114 55.68 26.64 -1.57
N GLU A 115 56.48 25.73 -2.16
CA GLU A 115 55.99 24.68 -3.07
C GLU A 115 55.14 23.67 -2.30
N LYS A 116 55.58 23.29 -1.10
CA LYS A 116 54.84 22.40 -0.22
C LYS A 116 53.49 23.00 0.20
N LEU A 117 53.48 24.27 0.59
CA LEU A 117 52.25 25.01 0.92
C LEU A 117 51.34 25.17 -0.31
N GLY A 118 51.92 25.44 -1.48
CA GLY A 118 51.19 25.51 -2.75
C GLY A 118 50.50 24.19 -3.11
N LEU A 119 51.20 23.06 -2.96
CA LEU A 119 50.63 21.72 -3.19
C LEU A 119 49.56 21.35 -2.18
N ALA A 120 49.75 21.64 -0.89
CA ALA A 120 48.74 21.42 0.14
C ALA A 120 47.46 22.24 -0.13
N LEU A 121 47.60 23.50 -0.56
CA LEU A 121 46.48 24.34 -0.97
C LEU A 121 45.79 23.80 -2.23
N ALA A 122 46.56 23.40 -3.25
CA ALA A 122 46.02 22.84 -4.49
C ALA A 122 45.20 21.56 -4.25
N LEU A 123 45.69 20.65 -3.40
CA LEU A 123 44.97 19.44 -3.00
C LEU A 123 43.68 19.76 -2.24
N THR A 124 43.72 20.76 -1.35
CA THR A 124 42.53 21.22 -0.61
C THR A 124 41.48 21.78 -1.56
N LEU A 125 41.91 22.64 -2.49
CA LEU A 125 41.04 23.27 -3.49
C LEU A 125 40.46 22.25 -4.48
N SER A 126 41.22 21.22 -4.86
CA SER A 126 40.72 20.17 -5.78
C SER A 126 39.59 19.37 -5.16
N VAL A 127 39.73 18.95 -3.90
CA VAL A 127 38.68 18.24 -3.15
C VAL A 127 37.45 19.13 -2.95
N LEU A 128 37.66 20.40 -2.58
CA LEU A 128 36.59 21.37 -2.40
C LEU A 128 35.83 21.63 -3.71
N ALA A 129 36.54 21.85 -4.81
CA ALA A 129 35.96 22.08 -6.13
C ALA A 129 35.19 20.85 -6.61
N SER A 130 35.79 19.66 -6.54
CA SER A 130 35.15 18.40 -6.93
C SER A 130 33.84 18.18 -6.19
N GLY A 131 33.82 18.37 -4.87
CA GLY A 131 32.62 18.20 -4.06
C GLY A 131 31.55 19.27 -4.33
N LEU A 132 31.91 20.57 -4.29
CA LEU A 132 30.93 21.64 -4.50
C LEU A 132 30.30 21.62 -5.89
N LEU A 133 31.10 21.38 -6.94
CA LEU A 133 30.61 21.33 -8.32
C LEU A 133 29.67 20.15 -8.51
N ALA A 134 30.03 18.95 -8.02
CA ALA A 134 29.18 17.77 -8.07
C ALA A 134 27.86 18.00 -7.33
N GLU A 135 27.92 18.65 -6.16
CA GLU A 135 26.74 18.94 -5.37
C GLU A 135 25.80 19.92 -6.10
N HIS A 136 26.33 20.99 -6.70
CA HIS A 136 25.51 21.94 -7.44
C HIS A 136 24.93 21.34 -8.74
N ALA A 137 25.72 20.55 -9.47
CA ALA A 137 25.26 19.84 -10.67
C ALA A 137 24.06 18.93 -10.35
N LEU A 138 24.20 18.10 -9.32
CA LEU A 138 23.13 17.20 -8.90
C LEU A 138 21.88 17.97 -8.43
N GLN A 139 22.02 19.14 -7.78
CA GLN A 139 20.83 19.92 -7.39
C GLN A 139 20.09 20.52 -8.57
N LEU A 140 20.80 20.95 -9.62
CA LEU A 140 20.17 21.47 -10.82
C LEU A 140 19.42 20.37 -11.57
N ALA A 141 19.99 19.17 -11.64
CA ALA A 141 19.31 17.98 -12.16
C ALA A 141 18.03 17.68 -11.37
N LEU A 142 18.13 17.58 -10.05
CA LEU A 142 16.98 17.34 -9.18
C LEU A 142 15.90 18.43 -9.36
N LYS A 143 16.27 19.71 -9.38
CA LYS A 143 15.30 20.79 -9.65
C LYS A 143 14.67 20.69 -11.04
N SER A 144 15.36 20.16 -12.04
CA SER A 144 14.82 19.96 -13.39
C SER A 144 13.80 18.82 -13.46
N HIS A 145 13.92 17.83 -12.57
CA HIS A 145 12.98 16.71 -12.47
C HIS A 145 11.54 17.15 -12.13
N ILE A 146 11.37 18.16 -11.26
CA ILE A 146 10.05 18.64 -10.81
C ILE A 146 9.14 19.10 -11.97
N PRO A 147 9.52 20.11 -12.78
CA PRO A 147 8.66 20.59 -13.86
C PRO A 147 8.44 19.53 -14.94
N LEU A 148 9.43 18.66 -15.20
CA LEU A 148 9.30 17.56 -16.15
C LEU A 148 8.24 16.55 -15.68
N ARG A 149 8.32 16.10 -14.42
CA ARG A 149 7.40 15.12 -13.85
C ARG A 149 5.97 15.65 -13.86
N ARG A 150 5.79 16.92 -13.44
CA ARG A 150 4.49 17.61 -13.45
C ARG A 150 3.90 17.70 -14.85
N LEU A 151 4.70 18.08 -15.85
CA LEU A 151 4.28 18.19 -17.25
C LEU A 151 3.71 16.88 -17.80
N PHE A 152 4.44 15.78 -17.64
CA PHE A 152 3.99 14.47 -18.14
C PHE A 152 2.79 13.92 -17.33
N THR A 153 2.77 14.09 -16.00
CA THR A 153 1.63 13.64 -15.18
C THR A 153 0.35 14.40 -15.52
N GLU A 154 0.41 15.73 -15.66
CA GLU A 154 -0.72 16.56 -16.08
C GLU A 154 -1.22 16.14 -17.47
N ALA A 155 -0.31 15.87 -18.41
CA ALA A 155 -0.66 15.40 -19.74
C ALA A 155 -1.38 14.06 -19.76
N LEU A 156 -0.87 13.08 -19.01
CA LEU A 156 -1.47 11.75 -18.89
C LEU A 156 -2.85 11.81 -18.23
N LEU A 157 -3.00 12.60 -17.15
CA LEU A 157 -4.29 12.75 -16.46
C LEU A 157 -5.33 13.47 -17.33
N ALA A 158 -4.94 14.52 -18.05
CA ALA A 158 -5.83 15.18 -19.00
C ALA A 158 -6.25 14.23 -20.14
N LYS A 159 -5.34 13.36 -20.61
CA LYS A 159 -5.64 12.35 -21.63
C LYS A 159 -6.61 11.29 -21.13
N VAL A 160 -6.44 10.81 -19.90
CA VAL A 160 -7.34 9.85 -19.25
C VAL A 160 -8.78 10.34 -19.25
N LEU A 161 -8.99 11.64 -18.99
CA LEU A 161 -10.31 12.25 -18.98
C LEU A 161 -10.93 12.42 -20.38
N ARG A 162 -10.25 12.04 -21.46
CA ARG A 162 -10.71 12.16 -22.87
C ARG A 162 -10.76 10.84 -23.62
N ILE A 163 -10.14 9.79 -23.09
CA ILE A 163 -10.29 8.41 -23.58
C ILE A 163 -11.62 7.87 -23.02
N GLY A 164 -12.25 6.86 -23.63
CA GLY A 164 -13.33 6.18 -22.90
C GLY A 164 -13.56 4.70 -23.16
N GLY A 165 -14.82 4.28 -23.05
CA GLY A 165 -15.24 3.13 -22.23
C GLY A 165 -14.48 1.82 -22.47
N LYS A 166 -14.46 1.33 -23.72
CA LYS A 166 -13.81 0.04 -24.06
C LYS A 166 -12.29 0.00 -23.84
N ALA A 167 -11.60 1.15 -23.87
CA ALA A 167 -10.17 1.20 -23.56
C ALA A 167 -9.90 1.20 -22.03
N PHE A 168 -10.94 1.41 -21.23
CA PHE A 168 -10.88 1.79 -19.83
C PHE A 168 -11.52 0.74 -18.90
N ASP A 169 -11.10 -0.53 -19.04
CA ASP A 169 -11.37 -1.58 -18.05
C ASP A 169 -10.63 -1.31 -16.72
N ASP A 170 -11.02 -1.96 -15.61
CA ASP A 170 -10.32 -1.88 -14.31
C ASP A 170 -8.80 -2.17 -14.42
N ARG A 171 -8.41 -3.03 -15.37
CA ARG A 171 -7.00 -3.32 -15.71
C ARG A 171 -6.29 -2.13 -16.38
N ALA A 172 -7.00 -1.25 -17.07
CA ALA A 172 -6.47 -0.02 -17.65
C ALA A 172 -6.12 1.03 -16.59
N GLY A 173 -6.91 1.14 -15.52
CA GLY A 173 -6.63 2.05 -14.40
C GLY A 173 -5.28 1.78 -13.72
N GLY A 174 -4.98 0.51 -13.45
CA GLY A 174 -3.67 0.11 -12.91
C GLY A 174 -2.50 0.40 -13.87
N ARG A 175 -2.71 0.26 -15.19
CA ARG A 175 -1.71 0.62 -16.21
C ARG A 175 -1.41 2.12 -16.21
N VAL A 176 -2.44 2.97 -16.14
CA VAL A 176 -2.30 4.43 -16.08
C VAL A 176 -1.59 4.87 -14.80
N GLN A 177 -1.96 4.31 -13.65
CA GLN A 177 -1.25 4.58 -12.40
C GLN A 177 0.23 4.21 -12.51
N ASN A 178 0.55 3.08 -13.14
CA ASN A 178 1.94 2.69 -13.37
C ASN A 178 2.66 3.64 -14.35
N LEU A 179 1.99 4.12 -15.41
CA LEU A 179 2.54 5.15 -16.31
C LEU A 179 2.94 6.40 -15.52
N ILE A 180 2.03 6.94 -14.70
CA ILE A 180 2.25 8.16 -13.91
C ILE A 180 3.33 7.96 -12.83
N ASN A 181 3.34 6.82 -12.15
CA ASN A 181 4.18 6.61 -10.97
C ASN A 181 5.59 6.13 -11.32
N LYS A 182 5.73 5.29 -12.36
CA LYS A 182 7.00 4.66 -12.73
C LYS A 182 7.55 5.22 -14.03
N ASP A 183 6.76 5.24 -15.10
CA ASP A 183 7.30 5.57 -16.43
C ASP A 183 7.62 7.06 -16.55
N VAL A 184 6.76 7.94 -16.02
CA VAL A 184 7.06 9.37 -15.93
C VAL A 184 8.29 9.64 -15.06
N TRP A 185 8.51 8.85 -14.00
CA TRP A 185 9.71 8.97 -13.18
C TRP A 185 10.97 8.66 -13.99
N ASP A 186 10.99 7.52 -14.70
CA ASP A 186 12.12 7.10 -15.54
C ASP A 186 12.39 8.13 -16.67
N VAL A 187 11.33 8.64 -17.31
CA VAL A 187 11.41 9.67 -18.35
C VAL A 187 12.01 10.97 -17.81
N SER A 188 11.43 11.52 -16.75
CA SER A 188 11.85 12.80 -16.18
C SER A 188 13.25 12.75 -15.55
N TRP A 189 13.69 11.59 -15.03
CA TRP A 189 15.03 11.42 -14.49
C TRP A 189 16.10 11.46 -15.59
N MET A 190 15.91 10.70 -16.68
CA MET A 190 16.85 10.70 -17.80
C MET A 190 16.93 12.08 -18.48
N LEU A 191 15.80 12.77 -18.66
CA LEU A 191 15.76 14.10 -19.24
C LEU A 191 16.40 15.18 -18.36
N ALA A 192 16.53 14.94 -17.04
CA ALA A 192 17.21 15.87 -16.14
C ALA A 192 18.75 15.81 -16.29
N GLU A 193 19.32 14.65 -16.66
CA GLU A 193 20.77 14.44 -16.86
C GLU A 193 21.10 13.59 -18.11
N PRO A 194 20.75 14.03 -19.33
CA PRO A 194 20.87 13.20 -20.53
C PRO A 194 22.33 12.87 -20.92
N LEU A 195 23.31 13.66 -20.46
CA LEU A 195 24.74 13.47 -20.72
C LEU A 195 25.49 12.74 -19.59
N SER A 196 24.78 12.25 -18.57
CA SER A 196 25.38 11.56 -17.42
C SER A 196 26.20 10.32 -17.80
N LEU A 197 25.72 9.53 -18.77
CA LEU A 197 26.42 8.36 -19.30
C LEU A 197 27.76 8.77 -19.93
N LEU A 198 27.77 9.82 -20.75
CA LEU A 198 28.97 10.34 -21.39
C LEU A 198 30.02 10.76 -20.36
N PHE A 199 29.65 11.56 -19.35
CA PHE A 199 30.59 11.97 -18.30
C PHE A 199 31.11 10.80 -17.46
N THR A 200 30.28 9.77 -17.24
CA THR A 200 30.72 8.55 -16.55
C THR A 200 31.78 7.80 -17.38
N LEU A 201 31.60 7.71 -18.69
CA LEU A 201 32.59 7.11 -19.61
C LEU A 201 33.88 7.93 -19.67
N LEU A 202 33.78 9.26 -19.73
CA LEU A 202 34.95 10.14 -19.72
C LEU A 202 35.74 10.01 -18.41
N GLN A 203 35.06 9.92 -17.27
CA GLN A 203 35.70 9.69 -15.98
C GLN A 203 36.41 8.32 -15.93
N LEU A 204 35.77 7.27 -16.47
CA LEU A 204 36.35 5.94 -16.56
C LEU A 204 37.64 5.94 -17.40
N ILE A 205 37.58 6.48 -18.62
CA ILE A 205 38.72 6.57 -19.53
C ILE A 205 39.85 7.38 -18.89
N GLY A 206 39.53 8.56 -18.32
CA GLY A 206 40.53 9.41 -17.66
C GLY A 206 41.20 8.73 -16.46
N THR A 207 40.44 7.97 -15.66
CA THR A 207 41.01 7.26 -14.50
C THR A 207 41.90 6.11 -14.93
N VAL A 208 41.50 5.33 -15.95
CA VAL A 208 42.34 4.24 -16.52
C VAL A 208 43.61 4.81 -17.13
N ALA A 209 43.52 5.93 -17.87
CA ALA A 209 44.70 6.59 -18.45
C ALA A 209 45.70 7.03 -17.37
N LEU A 210 45.22 7.61 -16.26
CA LEU A 210 46.06 7.96 -15.11
C LEU A 210 46.69 6.72 -14.45
N LEU A 211 45.98 5.60 -14.43
CA LEU A 211 46.45 4.35 -13.83
C LEU A 211 47.55 3.69 -14.67
N VAL A 212 47.37 3.67 -15.99
CA VAL A 212 48.42 3.23 -16.94
C VAL A 212 49.63 4.15 -16.90
N TRP A 213 49.42 5.47 -16.77
CA TRP A 213 50.51 6.42 -16.57
C TRP A 213 51.29 6.14 -15.26
N GLN A 214 50.59 5.68 -14.21
CA GLN A 214 51.17 5.45 -12.89
C GLN A 214 51.99 4.16 -12.76
N VAL A 215 51.49 3.05 -13.34
CA VAL A 215 52.03 1.68 -13.11
C VAL A 215 52.23 0.91 -14.43
N GLY A 216 52.17 1.59 -15.58
CA GLY A 216 52.33 0.98 -16.89
C GLY A 216 51.24 -0.04 -17.23
N GLU A 217 51.63 -1.08 -17.97
CA GLU A 217 50.73 -2.16 -18.41
C GLU A 217 50.17 -3.00 -17.25
N ALA A 218 50.86 -3.04 -16.10
CA ALA A 218 50.37 -3.72 -14.90
C ALA A 218 49.05 -3.12 -14.41
N GLY A 219 48.81 -1.83 -14.67
CA GLY A 219 47.55 -1.17 -14.41
C GLY A 219 46.36 -1.75 -15.18
N LEU A 220 46.59 -2.20 -16.42
CA LEU A 220 45.56 -2.84 -17.24
C LEU A 220 45.17 -4.22 -16.68
N VAL A 221 46.14 -4.96 -16.13
CA VAL A 221 45.88 -6.24 -15.45
C VAL A 221 44.99 -6.01 -14.22
N GLY A 222 45.30 -5.01 -13.40
CA GLY A 222 44.44 -4.61 -12.28
C GLY A 222 43.03 -4.22 -12.71
N CYS A 223 42.89 -3.45 -13.79
CA CYS A 223 41.59 -3.10 -14.37
C CYS A 223 40.82 -4.34 -14.87
N ALA A 224 41.50 -5.31 -15.49
CA ALA A 224 40.90 -6.55 -15.95
C ALA A 224 40.39 -7.41 -14.78
N VAL A 225 41.20 -7.55 -13.71
CA VAL A 225 40.78 -8.23 -12.48
C VAL A 225 39.59 -7.52 -11.85
N LEU A 226 39.62 -6.19 -11.75
CA LEU A 226 38.51 -5.41 -11.22
C LEU A 226 37.23 -5.61 -12.06
N ALA A 227 37.35 -5.60 -13.40
CA ALA A 227 36.22 -5.86 -14.29
C ALA A 227 35.64 -7.27 -14.09
N LEU A 228 36.48 -8.30 -13.98
CA LEU A 228 36.05 -9.68 -13.72
C LEU A 228 35.33 -9.82 -12.38
N LEU A 229 35.88 -9.21 -11.32
CA LEU A 229 35.27 -9.22 -9.99
C LEU A 229 33.91 -8.50 -9.98
N LEU A 230 33.80 -7.37 -10.70
CA LEU A 230 32.55 -6.65 -10.84
C LEU A 230 31.51 -7.42 -11.68
N ILE A 231 31.94 -8.12 -12.73
CA ILE A 231 31.06 -9.01 -13.50
C ILE A 231 30.55 -10.14 -12.60
N GLY A 232 31.43 -10.80 -11.85
CA GLY A 232 31.06 -11.83 -10.88
C GLY A 232 30.08 -11.30 -9.81
N SER A 233 30.38 -10.12 -9.25
CA SER A 233 29.54 -9.42 -8.28
C SER A 233 28.15 -9.09 -8.86
N SER A 234 28.10 -8.63 -10.12
CA SER A 234 26.84 -8.35 -10.81
C SER A 234 26.00 -9.61 -11.04
N GLU A 235 26.62 -10.75 -11.33
CA GLU A 235 25.92 -12.03 -11.50
C GLU A 235 25.33 -12.53 -10.17
N LEU A 236 26.06 -12.37 -9.06
CA LEU A 236 25.54 -12.66 -7.72
C LEU A 236 24.31 -11.80 -7.42
N VAL A 237 24.38 -10.50 -7.69
CA VAL A 237 23.23 -9.58 -7.52
C VAL A 237 22.06 -9.97 -8.44
N ARG A 238 22.32 -10.40 -9.68
CA ARG A 238 21.25 -10.91 -10.57
C ARG A 238 20.56 -12.14 -10.00
N ARG A 239 21.32 -13.10 -9.43
CA ARG A 239 20.77 -14.28 -8.76
C ARG A 239 20.00 -13.91 -7.50
N MET A 240 20.52 -12.96 -6.72
CA MET A 240 19.87 -12.42 -5.53
C MET A 240 18.52 -11.79 -5.88
N ASN A 241 18.48 -10.89 -6.86
CA ASN A 241 17.24 -10.27 -7.37
C ASN A 241 16.21 -11.29 -7.88
N ARG A 242 16.64 -12.43 -8.43
CA ARG A 242 15.73 -13.53 -8.80
C ARG A 242 15.13 -14.19 -7.57
N GLN A 243 15.93 -14.45 -6.53
CA GLN A 243 15.44 -15.00 -5.27
C GLN A 243 14.56 -14.00 -4.50
N GLU A 244 14.85 -12.69 -4.55
CA GLU A 244 13.99 -11.65 -3.96
C GLU A 244 12.58 -11.67 -4.58
N ARG A 245 12.44 -11.92 -5.89
CA ARG A 245 11.12 -12.09 -6.52
C ARG A 245 10.37 -13.30 -5.96
N VAL A 246 11.08 -14.42 -5.73
CA VAL A 246 10.50 -15.61 -5.10
C VAL A 246 10.15 -15.37 -3.64
N LEU A 247 10.97 -14.60 -2.90
CA LEU A 247 10.67 -14.18 -1.53
C LEU A 247 9.38 -13.35 -1.50
N LYS A 248 9.25 -12.34 -2.37
CA LYS A 248 8.05 -11.51 -2.47
C LYS A 248 6.80 -12.32 -2.78
N GLN A 249 6.88 -13.27 -3.72
CA GLN A 249 5.76 -14.17 -4.01
C GLN A 249 5.34 -14.98 -2.76
N ARG A 250 6.30 -15.51 -1.99
CA ARG A 250 5.99 -16.23 -0.73
C ARG A 250 5.44 -15.33 0.37
N GLN A 251 5.90 -14.07 0.43
CA GLN A 251 5.34 -13.05 1.32
C GLN A 251 3.89 -12.75 0.94
N ASP A 252 3.59 -12.58 -0.35
CA ASP A 252 2.23 -12.36 -0.86
C ASP A 252 1.30 -13.54 -0.52
N GLU A 253 1.76 -14.79 -0.68
CA GLU A 253 0.99 -15.99 -0.29
C GLU A 253 0.67 -16.00 1.22
N ARG A 254 1.67 -15.75 2.07
CA ARG A 254 1.50 -15.66 3.53
C ARG A 254 0.55 -14.53 3.91
N ASN A 255 0.72 -13.35 3.30
CA ASN A 255 -0.13 -12.19 3.51
C ASN A 255 -1.56 -12.45 3.05
N GLY A 256 -1.75 -13.20 1.96
CA GLY A 256 -3.07 -13.66 1.48
C GLY A 256 -3.79 -14.50 2.54
N ILE A 257 -3.10 -15.45 3.16
CA ILE A 257 -3.65 -16.28 4.24
C ILE A 257 -4.00 -15.43 5.47
N LEU A 258 -3.12 -14.51 5.87
CA LEU A 258 -3.39 -13.60 6.99
C LEU A 258 -4.54 -12.63 6.68
N ALA A 259 -4.65 -12.15 5.45
CA ALA A 259 -5.74 -11.31 4.98
C ALA A 259 -7.07 -12.04 5.04
N GLU A 260 -7.10 -13.29 4.59
CA GLU A 260 -8.29 -14.13 4.70
C GLU A 260 -8.65 -14.40 6.16
N TYR A 261 -7.67 -14.77 6.99
CA TYR A 261 -7.85 -15.00 8.42
C TYR A 261 -8.43 -13.78 9.14
N ILE A 262 -7.85 -12.60 8.92
CA ILE A 262 -8.27 -11.35 9.59
C ILE A 262 -9.63 -10.88 9.05
N LYS A 263 -9.88 -10.95 7.75
CA LYS A 263 -11.16 -10.56 7.15
C LYS A 263 -12.33 -11.41 7.64
N LYS A 264 -12.10 -12.71 7.79
CA LYS A 264 -13.10 -13.69 8.23
C LYS A 264 -12.98 -14.00 9.73
N LEU A 265 -12.24 -13.20 10.50
CA LEU A 265 -11.83 -13.55 11.87
C LEU A 265 -13.00 -13.93 12.77
N ARG A 266 -14.10 -13.19 12.70
CA ARG A 266 -15.33 -13.47 13.47
C ARG A 266 -15.82 -14.89 13.18
N LEU A 267 -16.06 -15.21 11.92
CA LEU A 267 -16.51 -16.53 11.48
C LEU A 267 -15.49 -17.64 11.81
N VAL A 268 -14.19 -17.35 11.64
CA VAL A 268 -13.11 -18.29 11.96
C VAL A 268 -13.09 -18.61 13.46
N ARG A 269 -13.30 -17.62 14.33
CA ARG A 269 -13.36 -17.81 15.78
C ARG A 269 -14.63 -18.52 16.22
N GLN A 270 -15.78 -18.16 15.66
CA GLN A 270 -17.06 -18.83 15.92
C GLN A 270 -17.01 -20.32 15.59
N ASN A 271 -16.27 -20.68 14.54
CA ASN A 271 -16.06 -22.08 14.13
C ASN A 271 -14.75 -22.68 14.69
N GLY A 272 -14.04 -22.02 15.61
CA GLY A 272 -12.82 -22.58 16.21
C GLY A 272 -11.74 -22.98 15.19
N LEU A 273 -11.69 -22.33 14.01
CA LEU A 273 -10.75 -22.65 12.92
C LEU A 273 -9.44 -21.84 13.02
N GLY A 274 -9.22 -21.07 14.08
CA GLY A 274 -7.99 -20.30 14.32
C GLY A 274 -6.70 -21.12 14.15
N PRO A 275 -6.58 -22.33 14.76
CA PRO A 275 -5.41 -23.18 14.62
C PRO A 275 -5.09 -23.62 13.17
N PHE A 276 -6.09 -23.72 12.29
CA PHE A 276 -5.86 -24.03 10.86
C PHE A 276 -5.09 -22.90 10.18
N PHE A 277 -5.56 -21.66 10.33
CA PHE A 277 -4.92 -20.48 9.72
C PHE A 277 -3.52 -20.20 10.30
N ILE A 278 -3.35 -20.36 11.62
CA ILE A 278 -2.05 -20.16 12.28
C ILE A 278 -1.01 -21.15 11.73
N ARG A 279 -1.33 -22.45 11.68
CA ARG A 279 -0.41 -23.47 11.14
C ARG A 279 -0.07 -23.22 9.66
N ARG A 280 -1.06 -22.81 8.85
CA ARG A 280 -0.85 -22.48 7.44
C ARG A 280 0.07 -21.26 7.27
N ALA A 281 -0.13 -20.23 8.08
CA ALA A 281 0.72 -19.04 8.08
C ALA A 281 2.16 -19.35 8.54
N GLU A 282 2.33 -20.19 9.56
CA GLU A 282 3.65 -20.65 10.04
C GLU A 282 4.38 -21.51 9.00
N ALA A 283 3.67 -22.40 8.31
CA ALA A 283 4.25 -23.21 7.23
C ALA A 283 4.77 -22.33 6.09
N ARG A 284 3.97 -21.36 5.63
CA ARG A 284 4.39 -20.40 4.61
C ARG A 284 5.54 -19.51 5.09
N ARG A 285 5.54 -19.14 6.37
CA ARG A 285 6.66 -18.42 6.98
C ARG A 285 7.96 -19.24 6.96
N ALA A 286 7.89 -20.55 7.22
CA ALA A 286 9.07 -21.40 7.15
C ALA A 286 9.64 -21.44 5.71
N GLU A 287 8.77 -21.55 4.70
CA GLU A 287 9.17 -21.45 3.29
C GLU A 287 9.77 -20.07 2.96
N GLU A 288 9.17 -18.97 3.42
CA GLU A 288 9.70 -17.61 3.27
C GLU A 288 11.14 -17.52 3.81
N LEU A 289 11.38 -18.04 5.01
CA LEU A 289 12.72 -18.03 5.64
C LEU A 289 13.74 -18.89 4.89
N THR A 290 13.32 -19.95 4.17
CA THR A 290 14.24 -20.70 3.30
C THR A 290 14.69 -19.88 2.09
N SER A 291 13.80 -19.07 1.50
CA SER A 291 14.16 -18.13 0.43
C SER A 291 15.07 -17.02 0.96
N LEU A 292 14.72 -16.43 2.11
CA LEU A 292 15.54 -15.41 2.75
C LEU A 292 16.95 -15.95 3.07
N ARG A 293 17.07 -17.19 3.54
CA ARG A 293 18.37 -17.84 3.76
C ARG A 293 19.21 -17.93 2.48
N ARG A 294 18.60 -18.19 1.32
CA ARG A 294 19.33 -18.22 0.03
C ARG A 294 19.80 -16.83 -0.37
N ILE A 295 18.96 -15.82 -0.19
CA ILE A 295 19.31 -14.40 -0.44
C ILE A 295 20.49 -14.00 0.43
N LEU A 296 20.38 -14.19 1.74
CA LEU A 296 21.44 -13.85 2.70
C LEU A 296 22.76 -14.56 2.33
N ARG A 297 22.75 -15.85 1.96
CA ARG A 297 23.97 -16.54 1.49
C ARG A 297 24.61 -15.89 0.27
N LEU A 298 23.81 -15.49 -0.72
CA LEU A 298 24.31 -14.77 -1.90
C LEU A 298 24.85 -13.39 -1.51
N ASP A 299 24.22 -12.72 -0.55
CA ASP A 299 24.63 -11.43 -0.02
C ASP A 299 25.99 -11.52 0.71
N ALA A 300 26.25 -12.57 1.51
CA ALA A 300 27.59 -12.75 2.11
C ALA A 300 28.67 -12.93 1.07
N LEU A 301 28.39 -13.71 0.03
CA LEU A 301 29.34 -13.94 -1.05
C LEU A 301 29.60 -12.65 -1.82
N HIS A 302 28.53 -11.89 -2.11
CA HIS A 302 28.63 -10.59 -2.75
C HIS A 302 29.46 -9.61 -1.92
N ASP A 303 29.22 -9.54 -0.61
CA ASP A 303 29.93 -8.60 0.26
C ASP A 303 31.38 -9.00 0.49
N THR A 304 31.67 -10.29 0.64
CA THR A 304 33.05 -10.78 0.72
C THR A 304 33.81 -10.49 -0.57
N LEU A 305 33.20 -10.71 -1.74
CA LEU A 305 33.78 -10.41 -3.04
C LEU A 305 34.01 -8.90 -3.22
N SER A 306 33.04 -8.08 -2.83
CA SER A 306 33.09 -6.63 -2.98
C SER A 306 34.12 -5.96 -2.07
N HIS A 307 34.30 -6.47 -0.85
CA HIS A 307 35.36 -6.00 0.06
C HIS A 307 36.73 -6.55 -0.35
N GLY A 308 36.79 -7.77 -0.87
CA GLY A 308 38.01 -8.39 -1.37
C GLY A 308 38.53 -7.79 -2.67
N ALA A 309 37.70 -7.05 -3.41
CA ALA A 309 38.09 -6.46 -4.68
C ALA A 309 39.30 -5.52 -4.59
N ALA A 310 39.38 -4.70 -3.54
CA ALA A 310 40.52 -3.82 -3.34
C ALA A 310 41.82 -4.62 -3.16
N LEU A 311 41.79 -5.65 -2.30
CA LEU A 311 42.94 -6.54 -2.01
C LEU A 311 43.40 -7.31 -3.26
N LEU A 312 42.47 -7.91 -4.00
CA LEU A 312 42.80 -8.74 -5.17
C LEU A 312 43.36 -7.90 -6.32
N VAL A 313 42.80 -6.71 -6.53
CA VAL A 313 43.24 -5.81 -7.61
C VAL A 313 44.61 -5.21 -7.30
N THR A 314 44.86 -4.79 -6.06
CA THR A 314 46.18 -4.28 -5.66
C THR A 314 47.24 -5.37 -5.71
N LEU A 315 46.94 -6.58 -5.23
CA LEU A 315 47.84 -7.74 -5.34
C LEU A 315 48.18 -8.07 -6.80
N ALA A 316 47.18 -8.16 -7.67
CA ALA A 316 47.40 -8.45 -9.08
C ALA A 316 48.27 -7.38 -9.77
N THR A 317 47.95 -6.10 -9.54
CA THR A 317 48.68 -4.97 -10.15
C THR A 317 50.13 -4.94 -9.69
N PHE A 318 50.38 -5.03 -8.38
CA PHE A 318 51.74 -4.94 -7.85
C PHE A 318 52.56 -6.20 -8.12
N ALA A 319 51.95 -7.39 -8.08
CA ALA A 319 52.63 -8.62 -8.47
C ALA A 319 53.10 -8.56 -9.94
N THR A 320 52.23 -8.15 -10.87
CA THR A 320 52.62 -7.99 -12.29
C THR A 320 53.71 -6.94 -12.47
N TYR A 321 53.63 -5.81 -11.76
CA TYR A 321 54.64 -4.76 -11.86
C TYR A 321 56.02 -5.19 -11.35
N LEU A 322 56.06 -5.96 -10.26
CA LEU A 322 57.30 -6.53 -9.73
C LEU A 322 57.86 -7.64 -10.62
N LEU A 323 57.01 -8.50 -11.17
CA LEU A 323 57.41 -9.54 -12.13
C LEU A 323 57.96 -8.94 -13.43
N ALA A 324 57.54 -7.73 -13.81
CA ALA A 324 58.14 -6.96 -14.90
C ALA A 324 59.50 -6.33 -14.54
N GLY A 325 60.05 -6.61 -13.35
CA GLY A 325 61.37 -6.15 -12.90
C GLY A 325 61.40 -4.72 -12.38
N GLN A 326 60.25 -4.08 -12.14
CA GLN A 326 60.19 -2.69 -11.70
C GLN A 326 60.09 -2.56 -10.17
N ALA A 327 60.72 -1.53 -9.60
CA ALA A 327 60.67 -1.25 -8.17
C ALA A 327 59.44 -0.41 -7.81
N LEU A 328 58.72 -0.81 -6.75
CA LEU A 328 57.56 -0.08 -6.23
C LEU A 328 57.99 1.05 -5.29
N THR A 329 57.58 2.28 -5.59
CA THR A 329 57.70 3.40 -4.66
C THR A 329 56.42 3.58 -3.84
N MET A 330 56.54 4.09 -2.61
CA MET A 330 55.39 4.33 -1.74
C MET A 330 54.35 5.31 -2.33
N PRO A 331 54.75 6.43 -2.98
CA PRO A 331 53.81 7.27 -3.72
C PRO A 331 53.05 6.50 -4.82
N GLN A 332 53.71 5.57 -5.51
CA GLN A 332 53.05 4.71 -6.50
C GLN A 332 52.01 3.79 -5.86
N VAL A 333 52.33 3.16 -4.72
CA VAL A 333 51.41 2.25 -4.03
C VAL A 333 50.12 2.98 -3.62
N PHE A 334 50.23 4.08 -2.88
CA PHE A 334 49.06 4.80 -2.37
C PHE A 334 48.27 5.53 -3.47
N THR A 335 48.94 6.10 -4.47
CA THR A 335 48.25 6.72 -5.62
C THR A 335 47.47 5.67 -6.41
N THR A 336 48.04 4.47 -6.61
CA THR A 336 47.36 3.37 -7.31
C THR A 336 46.12 2.91 -6.55
N ILE A 337 46.21 2.76 -5.22
CA ILE A 337 45.06 2.44 -4.36
C ILE A 337 43.98 3.53 -4.48
N ALA A 338 44.35 4.81 -4.45
CA ALA A 338 43.43 5.93 -4.60
C ALA A 338 42.77 5.96 -6.00
N LEU A 339 43.54 5.68 -7.07
CA LEU A 339 43.02 5.58 -8.43
C LEU A 339 42.01 4.44 -8.58
N PHE A 340 42.28 3.25 -8.01
CA PHE A 340 41.31 2.16 -7.99
C PHE A 340 40.04 2.51 -7.18
N ALA A 341 40.18 3.25 -6.07
CA ALA A 341 39.03 3.74 -5.31
C ALA A 341 38.16 4.71 -6.13
N VAL A 342 38.78 5.62 -6.90
CA VAL A 342 38.08 6.51 -7.84
C VAL A 342 37.42 5.72 -8.98
N LEU A 343 38.10 4.69 -9.51
CA LEU A 343 37.63 3.85 -10.62
C LEU A 343 36.37 3.03 -10.25
N ARG A 344 36.23 2.64 -8.98
CA ARG A 344 35.10 1.83 -8.50
C ARG A 344 33.74 2.47 -8.77
N MET A 345 33.59 3.77 -8.51
CA MET A 345 32.29 4.45 -8.61
C MET A 345 31.76 4.54 -10.05
N PRO A 346 32.54 4.98 -11.06
CA PRO A 346 32.14 4.92 -12.47
C PRO A 346 31.78 3.50 -12.92
N MET A 347 32.57 2.49 -12.54
CA MET A 347 32.29 1.11 -12.94
C MET A 347 30.99 0.56 -12.33
N MET A 348 30.64 0.92 -11.08
CA MET A 348 29.36 0.55 -10.48
C MET A 348 28.17 1.35 -11.09
N ARG A 349 28.38 2.62 -11.45
CA ARG A 349 27.34 3.47 -12.04
C ARG A 349 27.01 3.10 -13.48
N LEU A 350 27.98 2.60 -14.24
CA LEU A 350 27.81 2.32 -15.67
C LEU A 350 26.65 1.33 -15.96
N PRO A 351 26.56 0.14 -15.32
CA PRO A 351 25.42 -0.76 -15.51
C PRO A 351 24.08 -0.13 -15.12
N HIS A 352 24.08 0.69 -14.06
CA HIS A 352 22.87 1.40 -13.62
C HIS A 352 22.41 2.42 -14.67
N GLN A 353 23.33 3.22 -15.23
CA GLN A 353 23.01 4.21 -16.27
C GLN A 353 22.51 3.57 -17.56
N VAL A 354 23.11 2.43 -17.97
CA VAL A 354 22.62 1.64 -19.11
C VAL A 354 21.20 1.16 -18.87
N ARG A 355 20.90 0.65 -17.67
CA ARG A 355 19.53 0.25 -17.30
C ARG A 355 18.56 1.43 -17.35
N LEU A 356 18.95 2.60 -16.85
CA LEU A 356 18.10 3.80 -16.92
C LEU A 356 17.82 4.21 -18.37
N ALA A 357 18.80 4.10 -19.28
CA ALA A 357 18.61 4.36 -20.70
C ALA A 357 17.63 3.38 -21.36
N ILE A 358 17.74 2.09 -21.04
CA ILE A 358 16.80 1.06 -21.52
C ILE A 358 15.38 1.34 -20.99
N ASN A 359 15.25 1.58 -19.68
CA ASN A 359 13.97 1.89 -19.06
C ASN A 359 13.34 3.13 -19.67
N PHE A 360 14.11 4.21 -19.81
CA PHE A 360 13.71 5.45 -20.49
C PHE A 360 13.13 5.16 -21.87
N ASN A 361 13.84 4.39 -22.71
CA ASN A 361 13.36 4.08 -24.06
C ASN A 361 12.03 3.30 -24.03
N THR A 362 11.84 2.36 -23.11
CA THR A 362 10.55 1.67 -22.98
C THR A 362 9.44 2.56 -22.41
N ALA A 363 9.76 3.41 -21.43
CA ALA A 363 8.83 4.28 -20.74
C ALA A 363 8.34 5.41 -21.65
N ILE A 364 9.24 6.07 -22.39
CA ILE A 364 8.84 7.14 -23.32
C ILE A 364 7.98 6.60 -24.46
N ARG A 365 8.23 5.38 -24.95
CA ARG A 365 7.37 4.73 -25.94
C ARG A 365 5.98 4.49 -25.37
N ARG A 366 5.87 3.84 -24.20
CA ARG A 366 4.57 3.61 -23.54
C ARG A 366 3.79 4.91 -23.26
N VAL A 367 4.48 5.96 -22.83
CA VAL A 367 3.88 7.30 -22.63
C VAL A 367 3.40 7.88 -23.96
N THR A 368 4.20 7.77 -25.02
CA THR A 368 3.84 8.25 -26.36
C THR A 368 2.64 7.47 -26.92
N ASP A 369 2.67 6.14 -26.87
CA ASP A 369 1.60 5.26 -27.33
C ASP A 369 0.27 5.54 -26.59
N PHE A 370 0.34 5.81 -25.28
CA PHE A 370 -0.84 6.18 -24.50
C PHE A 370 -1.39 7.56 -24.89
N LEU A 371 -0.52 8.55 -25.10
CA LEU A 371 -0.93 9.89 -25.52
C LEU A 371 -1.49 9.90 -26.95
N ASP A 372 -1.01 9.02 -27.83
CA ASP A 372 -1.50 8.82 -29.19
C ASP A 372 -2.80 7.97 -29.25
N THR A 373 -3.30 7.45 -28.11
CA THR A 373 -4.58 6.72 -28.07
C THR A 373 -5.71 7.64 -28.55
N PRO A 374 -6.61 7.17 -29.45
CA PRO A 374 -7.68 8.00 -29.99
C PRO A 374 -8.60 8.49 -28.85
N GLU A 375 -8.92 9.79 -28.88
CA GLU A 375 -9.87 10.39 -27.94
C GLU A 375 -11.30 10.08 -28.39
N GLN A 376 -12.19 9.81 -27.44
CA GLN A 376 -13.60 9.64 -27.76
C GLN A 376 -14.24 11.02 -27.89
N HIS A 377 -14.51 11.42 -29.12
CA HIS A 377 -15.32 12.61 -29.45
C HIS A 377 -16.27 12.23 -30.59
N ARG A 378 -17.43 11.66 -30.26
CA ARG A 378 -18.60 11.76 -31.12
C ARG A 378 -19.53 12.81 -30.54
N VAL A 379 -19.80 13.84 -31.33
CA VAL A 379 -20.84 14.83 -31.02
C VAL A 379 -22.18 14.11 -31.20
N LEU A 380 -22.73 13.58 -30.11
CA LEU A 380 -24.07 13.00 -30.09
C LEU A 380 -25.15 14.09 -30.06
N ASP A 381 -24.75 15.31 -29.71
CA ASP A 381 -25.61 16.49 -29.67
C ASP A 381 -25.90 17.00 -31.09
N ASP A 382 -27.12 16.79 -31.55
CA ASP A 382 -27.65 17.31 -32.80
C ASP A 382 -28.38 18.64 -32.51
N PRO A 383 -27.83 19.80 -32.92
CA PRO A 383 -28.47 21.10 -32.68
C PRO A 383 -29.81 21.26 -33.41
N ALA A 384 -30.16 20.35 -34.34
CA ALA A 384 -31.48 20.33 -34.96
C ALA A 384 -32.58 19.73 -34.07
N LEU A 385 -32.21 19.03 -32.98
CA LEU A 385 -33.15 18.49 -32.01
C LEU A 385 -33.39 19.50 -30.87
N PRO A 386 -34.61 19.60 -30.32
CA PRO A 386 -34.88 20.43 -29.15
C PRO A 386 -34.18 19.82 -27.91
N ALA A 387 -33.71 20.67 -26.99
CA ALA A 387 -33.08 20.23 -25.75
C ALA A 387 -33.98 19.24 -24.99
N GLY A 388 -33.43 18.09 -24.60
CA GLY A 388 -34.16 17.00 -23.98
C GLY A 388 -34.67 15.93 -24.95
N ALA A 389 -34.54 16.10 -26.27
CA ALA A 389 -34.94 15.08 -27.24
C ALA A 389 -33.86 14.01 -27.45
N LEU A 390 -34.30 12.78 -27.74
CA LEU A 390 -33.46 11.61 -28.02
C LEU A 390 -34.04 10.79 -29.17
N VAL A 391 -33.19 10.42 -30.13
CA VAL A 391 -33.52 9.60 -31.29
C VAL A 391 -32.49 8.49 -31.47
N LEU A 392 -32.95 7.24 -31.34
CA LEU A 392 -32.22 6.00 -31.67
C LEU A 392 -32.86 5.38 -32.91
N GLU A 393 -32.06 5.08 -33.94
CA GLU A 393 -32.48 4.46 -35.19
C GLU A 393 -31.54 3.29 -35.56
N GLY A 394 -32.08 2.07 -35.54
CA GLY A 394 -31.36 0.85 -35.91
C GLY A 394 -30.15 0.53 -35.04
N VAL A 395 -30.18 0.92 -33.75
CA VAL A 395 -28.98 0.84 -32.90
C VAL A 395 -28.68 -0.61 -32.49
N GLY A 396 -27.45 -1.07 -32.77
CA GLY A 396 -27.00 -2.42 -32.44
C GLY A 396 -25.63 -2.40 -31.79
N VAL A 397 -25.43 -3.17 -30.72
CA VAL A 397 -24.20 -3.16 -29.91
C VAL A 397 -23.67 -4.56 -29.68
N ARG A 398 -22.36 -4.70 -29.88
CA ARG A 398 -21.61 -5.92 -29.57
C ARG A 398 -20.61 -5.67 -28.45
N HIS A 399 -20.61 -6.58 -27.48
CA HIS A 399 -19.65 -6.60 -26.39
C HIS A 399 -18.98 -7.99 -26.36
N GLN A 400 -17.65 -8.04 -26.48
CA GLN A 400 -16.85 -9.28 -26.50
C GLN A 400 -17.44 -10.35 -27.44
N ASP A 401 -17.72 -9.96 -28.69
CA ASP A 401 -18.31 -10.79 -29.75
C ASP A 401 -19.74 -11.33 -29.49
N ARG A 402 -20.37 -10.96 -28.37
CA ARG A 402 -21.80 -11.18 -28.12
C ARG A 402 -22.61 -9.95 -28.46
N THR A 403 -23.73 -10.14 -29.14
CA THR A 403 -24.65 -9.06 -29.46
C THR A 403 -25.55 -8.79 -28.26
N VAL A 404 -25.41 -7.61 -27.66
CA VAL A 404 -26.12 -7.20 -26.44
C VAL A 404 -27.41 -6.45 -26.78
N LEU A 405 -27.36 -5.58 -27.79
CA LEU A 405 -28.51 -4.83 -28.30
C LEU A 405 -28.64 -5.04 -29.81
N GLN A 406 -29.86 -5.18 -30.31
CA GLN A 406 -30.17 -5.45 -31.71
C GLN A 406 -31.33 -4.58 -32.19
N ASN A 407 -31.06 -3.77 -33.23
CA ASN A 407 -32.07 -2.96 -33.93
C ASN A 407 -32.96 -2.11 -33.00
N VAL A 408 -32.33 -1.42 -32.05
CA VAL A 408 -33.00 -0.58 -31.06
C VAL A 408 -33.47 0.73 -31.71
N ASN A 409 -34.78 0.97 -31.64
CA ASN A 409 -35.42 2.18 -32.16
C ASN A 409 -36.20 2.87 -31.04
N LEU A 410 -35.94 4.15 -30.78
CA LEU A 410 -36.61 4.91 -29.72
C LEU A 410 -36.59 6.40 -30.06
N ARG A 411 -37.75 7.05 -29.94
CA ARG A 411 -37.89 8.50 -30.06
C ARG A 411 -38.55 9.06 -28.79
N VAL A 412 -37.90 10.04 -28.18
CA VAL A 412 -38.31 10.67 -26.93
C VAL A 412 -38.42 12.18 -27.13
N THR A 413 -39.53 12.74 -26.65
CA THR A 413 -39.83 14.17 -26.68
C THR A 413 -39.37 14.87 -25.40
N PRO A 414 -39.06 16.18 -25.43
CA PRO A 414 -38.62 16.91 -24.24
C PRO A 414 -39.60 16.82 -23.06
N GLY A 415 -39.10 16.44 -21.88
CA GLY A 415 -39.87 16.33 -20.63
C GLY A 415 -40.59 15.00 -20.41
N GLU A 416 -40.51 14.08 -21.36
CA GLU A 416 -41.12 12.74 -21.30
C GLU A 416 -40.38 11.81 -20.30
N ILE A 417 -41.14 10.97 -19.58
CA ILE A 417 -40.63 9.99 -18.62
C ILE A 417 -40.78 8.58 -19.21
N ILE A 418 -39.66 7.95 -19.56
CA ILE A 418 -39.60 6.61 -20.15
C ILE A 418 -39.16 5.59 -19.10
N GLY A 419 -39.94 4.53 -18.90
CA GLY A 419 -39.58 3.37 -18.08
C GLY A 419 -38.94 2.26 -18.93
N ILE A 420 -37.90 1.61 -18.41
CA ILE A 420 -37.21 0.49 -19.05
C ILE A 420 -37.11 -0.67 -18.06
N THR A 421 -37.58 -1.86 -18.45
CA THR A 421 -37.53 -3.09 -17.64
C THR A 421 -37.03 -4.29 -18.46
N GLY A 422 -36.86 -5.46 -17.84
CA GLY A 422 -36.38 -6.69 -18.50
C GLY A 422 -35.44 -7.50 -17.62
N GLU A 423 -35.03 -8.70 -18.02
CA GLU A 423 -34.21 -9.61 -17.18
C GLU A 423 -32.80 -9.10 -16.84
N THR A 424 -32.20 -9.60 -15.75
CA THR A 424 -30.82 -9.25 -15.38
C THR A 424 -29.86 -9.64 -16.50
N GLY A 425 -29.02 -8.71 -16.95
CA GLY A 425 -28.09 -8.94 -18.07
C GLY A 425 -28.69 -8.69 -19.47
N SER A 426 -29.94 -8.25 -19.60
CA SER A 426 -30.59 -8.00 -20.90
C SER A 426 -30.06 -6.80 -21.70
N GLY A 427 -29.13 -6.01 -21.15
CA GLY A 427 -28.52 -4.86 -21.84
C GLY A 427 -29.06 -3.47 -21.45
N LYS A 428 -29.89 -3.36 -20.41
CA LYS A 428 -30.48 -2.08 -19.92
C LYS A 428 -29.42 -1.01 -19.58
N SER A 429 -28.44 -1.35 -18.75
CA SER A 429 -27.36 -0.41 -18.40
C SER A 429 -26.47 -0.07 -19.60
N CYS A 430 -26.27 -1.01 -20.52
CA CYS A 430 -25.55 -0.77 -21.78
C CYS A 430 -26.26 0.28 -22.64
N LEU A 431 -27.59 0.22 -22.73
CA LEU A 431 -28.40 1.24 -23.42
C LEU A 431 -28.20 2.64 -22.80
N LEU A 432 -28.23 2.75 -21.47
CA LEU A 432 -27.99 4.04 -20.79
C LEU A 432 -26.57 4.56 -21.05
N HIS A 433 -25.56 3.70 -21.00
CA HIS A 433 -24.16 4.08 -21.27
C HIS A 433 -23.94 4.58 -22.71
N LEU A 434 -24.65 4.00 -23.69
CA LEU A 434 -24.62 4.48 -25.08
C LEU A 434 -25.23 5.87 -25.22
N ILE A 435 -26.37 6.11 -24.59
CA ILE A 435 -27.05 7.42 -24.62
C ILE A 435 -26.22 8.49 -23.91
N ALA A 436 -25.55 8.11 -22.80
CA ALA A 436 -24.59 8.95 -22.11
C ALA A 436 -23.36 9.30 -22.99
N GLY A 437 -23.03 8.44 -23.96
CA GLY A 437 -21.87 8.62 -24.84
C GLY A 437 -20.57 8.02 -24.27
N PHE A 438 -20.68 6.93 -23.51
CA PHE A 438 -19.50 6.21 -23.00
C PHE A 438 -18.93 5.18 -23.99
N ASP A 439 -19.77 4.68 -24.89
CA ASP A 439 -19.44 3.67 -25.89
C ASP A 439 -19.68 4.20 -27.31
N ASP A 440 -18.68 4.09 -28.19
CA ASP A 440 -18.74 4.58 -29.57
C ASP A 440 -18.95 3.46 -30.60
N ASP A 441 -18.84 2.21 -30.17
CA ASP A 441 -18.88 1.03 -31.03
C ASP A 441 -20.29 0.43 -31.08
N PHE A 442 -21.13 1.07 -31.91
CA PHE A 442 -22.47 0.64 -32.22
C PHE A 442 -22.79 0.85 -33.71
N SER A 443 -23.65 0.00 -34.27
CA SER A 443 -24.26 0.20 -35.58
C SER A 443 -25.51 1.08 -35.45
N GLY A 444 -25.91 1.77 -36.52
CA GLY A 444 -27.10 2.63 -36.54
C GLY A 444 -26.80 4.11 -36.25
N SER A 445 -27.83 4.88 -35.89
CA SER A 445 -27.76 6.32 -35.60
C SER A 445 -28.32 6.63 -34.22
N LEU A 446 -27.55 7.35 -33.41
CA LEU A 446 -27.95 7.88 -32.09
C LEU A 446 -27.70 9.39 -32.07
N ARG A 447 -28.77 10.16 -31.83
CA ARG A 447 -28.76 11.63 -31.78
C ARG A 447 -29.55 12.10 -30.57
N ARG A 448 -29.04 13.08 -29.83
CA ARG A 448 -29.73 13.72 -28.70
C ARG A 448 -29.49 15.22 -28.73
N ALA A 449 -30.13 15.98 -27.84
CA ALA A 449 -29.77 17.37 -27.61
C ALA A 449 -29.85 17.71 -26.12
N GLY A 450 -28.80 18.37 -25.62
CA GLY A 450 -28.77 18.93 -24.27
C GLY A 450 -27.86 18.16 -23.31
N GLN A 451 -27.73 18.70 -22.10
CA GLN A 451 -26.86 18.15 -21.07
C GLN A 451 -27.44 16.86 -20.49
N VAL A 452 -26.59 15.84 -20.31
CA VAL A 452 -27.01 14.53 -19.76
C VAL A 452 -26.54 14.39 -18.31
N GLY A 453 -27.46 14.02 -17.43
CA GLY A 453 -27.18 13.59 -16.07
C GLY A 453 -27.34 12.08 -15.95
N LEU A 454 -26.50 11.42 -15.15
CA LEU A 454 -26.54 9.96 -14.98
C LEU A 454 -26.47 9.58 -13.50
N LEU A 455 -27.38 8.70 -13.09
CA LEU A 455 -27.23 7.86 -11.91
C LEU A 455 -26.96 6.43 -12.37
N GLY A 456 -25.73 5.95 -12.18
CA GLY A 456 -25.36 4.57 -12.48
C GLY A 456 -25.82 3.58 -11.41
N HIS A 457 -25.87 2.29 -11.77
CA HIS A 457 -26.31 1.21 -10.89
C HIS A 457 -25.50 1.10 -9.58
N LYS A 458 -24.19 1.37 -9.66
CA LYS A 458 -23.33 1.54 -8.47
C LYS A 458 -22.93 3.02 -8.37
N PRO A 459 -23.36 3.74 -7.31
CA PRO A 459 -22.99 5.13 -7.14
C PRO A 459 -21.48 5.24 -6.89
N TRP A 460 -20.84 6.18 -7.58
CA TRP A 460 -19.43 6.52 -7.35
C TRP A 460 -19.34 7.88 -6.67
N LEU A 461 -18.70 7.92 -5.50
CA LEU A 461 -18.47 9.15 -4.73
C LEU A 461 -16.96 9.43 -4.64
N MET A 462 -16.60 10.70 -4.77
CA MET A 462 -15.23 11.19 -4.55
C MET A 462 -14.95 11.23 -3.04
N ASN A 463 -13.70 10.99 -2.64
CA ASN A 463 -13.26 11.21 -1.27
C ASN A 463 -13.16 12.71 -0.94
N ASP A 464 -14.32 13.32 -0.79
CA ASP A 464 -14.50 14.74 -0.47
C ASP A 464 -15.74 14.87 0.43
N THR A 465 -16.13 16.10 0.76
CA THR A 465 -17.34 16.41 1.53
C THR A 465 -18.60 15.97 0.77
N LEU A 466 -19.68 15.69 1.51
CA LEU A 466 -21.00 15.43 0.92
C LEU A 466 -21.42 16.58 -0.01
N ARG A 467 -21.19 17.82 0.42
CA ARG A 467 -21.45 19.02 -0.39
C ARG A 467 -20.71 18.99 -1.72
N ASN A 468 -19.39 18.78 -1.71
CA ASN A 468 -18.61 18.75 -2.95
C ASN A 468 -18.99 17.58 -3.85
N ASN A 469 -19.42 16.46 -3.27
CA ASN A 469 -19.95 15.34 -4.04
C ASN A 469 -21.28 15.67 -4.73
N ILE A 470 -22.14 16.52 -4.15
CA ILE A 470 -23.40 16.95 -4.77
C ILE A 470 -23.16 18.06 -5.80
N LEU A 471 -22.38 19.09 -5.46
CA LEU A 471 -22.05 20.20 -6.36
C LEU A 471 -21.22 19.74 -7.55
N PHE A 472 -20.24 18.88 -7.30
CA PHE A 472 -19.46 18.17 -8.30
C PHE A 472 -18.81 19.10 -9.35
N GLY A 473 -18.24 20.21 -8.88
CA GLY A 473 -17.59 21.24 -9.71
C GLY A 473 -18.52 22.34 -10.24
N GLN A 474 -19.84 22.22 -10.03
CA GLN A 474 -20.80 23.27 -10.38
C GLN A 474 -20.84 24.41 -9.34
N PRO A 475 -21.25 25.63 -9.73
CA PRO A 475 -21.35 26.77 -8.82
C PRO A 475 -22.37 26.53 -7.70
N TRP A 476 -22.17 27.19 -6.56
CA TRP A 476 -23.09 27.16 -5.42
C TRP A 476 -24.40 27.87 -5.73
N ASP A 477 -25.52 27.18 -5.54
CA ASP A 477 -26.89 27.68 -5.65
C ASP A 477 -27.68 27.14 -4.46
N GLU A 478 -27.85 28.00 -3.44
CA GLU A 478 -28.46 27.61 -2.15
C GLU A 478 -29.87 27.05 -2.34
N ALA A 479 -30.72 27.74 -3.09
CA ALA A 479 -32.13 27.36 -3.24
C ALA A 479 -32.26 26.00 -3.94
N ARG A 480 -31.43 25.77 -4.97
CA ARG A 480 -31.39 24.48 -5.66
C ARG A 480 -30.81 23.38 -4.78
N TYR A 481 -29.75 23.67 -4.03
CA TYR A 481 -29.11 22.70 -3.15
C TYR A 481 -30.10 22.19 -2.09
N GLN A 482 -30.83 23.10 -1.44
CA GLN A 482 -31.88 22.72 -0.47
C GLN A 482 -33.00 21.89 -1.13
N TRP A 483 -33.46 22.29 -2.32
CA TRP A 483 -34.45 21.50 -3.05
C TRP A 483 -33.97 20.08 -3.36
N VAL A 484 -32.71 19.94 -3.81
CA VAL A 484 -32.11 18.64 -4.11
C VAL A 484 -32.01 17.75 -2.86
N LEU A 485 -31.63 18.32 -1.71
CA LEU A 485 -31.58 17.59 -0.45
C LEU A 485 -32.95 17.02 -0.05
N GLY A 486 -34.00 17.83 -0.18
CA GLY A 486 -35.38 17.38 0.06
C GLY A 486 -35.87 16.36 -0.98
N ALA A 487 -35.52 16.55 -2.27
CA ALA A 487 -35.90 15.65 -3.36
C ALA A 487 -35.23 14.27 -3.27
N SER A 488 -34.02 14.20 -2.71
CA SER A 488 -33.30 12.96 -2.42
C SER A 488 -33.47 12.47 -0.98
N ALA A 489 -34.33 13.12 -0.18
CA ALA A 489 -34.61 12.77 1.22
C ALA A 489 -33.36 12.68 2.13
N LEU A 490 -32.34 13.52 1.91
CA LEU A 490 -31.07 13.52 2.66
C LEU A 490 -31.09 14.36 3.95
N GLU A 491 -32.11 15.19 4.15
CA GLU A 491 -32.20 16.13 5.28
C GLU A 491 -32.05 15.43 6.64
N THR A 492 -32.73 14.30 6.82
CA THR A 492 -32.69 13.51 8.06
C THR A 492 -31.32 12.87 8.30
N ASP A 493 -30.61 12.45 7.25
CA ASP A 493 -29.27 11.88 7.38
C ASP A 493 -28.25 12.95 7.76
N LEU A 494 -28.32 14.12 7.11
CA LEU A 494 -27.43 15.24 7.39
C LEU A 494 -27.58 15.75 8.83
N ALA A 495 -28.79 15.74 9.38
CA ALA A 495 -29.05 16.13 10.76
C ALA A 495 -28.38 15.21 11.81
N LEU A 496 -28.08 13.95 11.44
CA LEU A 496 -27.41 12.98 12.31
C LEU A 496 -25.88 13.10 12.26
N LEU A 497 -25.33 13.72 11.21
CA LEU A 497 -23.89 13.86 11.04
C LEU A 497 -23.37 15.05 11.85
N ALA A 498 -22.31 14.83 12.64
CA ALA A 498 -21.70 15.85 13.51
C ALA A 498 -21.27 17.14 12.76
N HIS A 499 -20.99 17.05 11.46
CA HIS A 499 -20.60 18.17 10.61
C HIS A 499 -21.57 18.41 9.44
N GLY A 500 -22.78 17.84 9.48
CA GLY A 500 -23.77 17.98 8.42
C GLY A 500 -23.21 17.64 7.04
N ASP A 501 -23.37 18.55 6.08
CA ASP A 501 -22.94 18.37 4.68
C ASP A 501 -21.44 18.61 4.42
N GLN A 502 -20.71 19.11 5.40
CA GLN A 502 -19.24 19.22 5.38
C GLN A 502 -18.56 17.90 5.81
N THR A 503 -19.34 16.88 6.13
CA THR A 503 -18.82 15.56 6.50
C THR A 503 -18.11 14.92 5.30
N LEU A 504 -16.88 14.42 5.53
CA LEU A 504 -16.12 13.67 4.55
C LEU A 504 -16.69 12.26 4.37
N VAL A 505 -16.96 11.91 3.12
CA VAL A 505 -17.63 10.66 2.72
C VAL A 505 -16.67 9.44 2.79
N GLY A 506 -15.36 9.68 2.73
CA GLY A 506 -14.34 8.63 2.73
C GLY A 506 -14.11 8.02 1.34
N GLU A 507 -13.08 7.19 1.19
CA GLU A 507 -12.74 6.53 -0.08
C GLU A 507 -13.94 5.73 -0.59
N LEU A 508 -14.37 6.01 -1.82
CA LEU A 508 -15.57 5.42 -2.46
C LEU A 508 -16.86 5.51 -1.63
N GLY A 509 -16.94 6.41 -0.65
CA GLY A 509 -18.10 6.56 0.22
C GLY A 509 -18.31 5.46 1.25
N THR A 510 -17.25 4.74 1.62
CA THR A 510 -17.24 3.70 2.67
C THR A 510 -17.83 4.12 4.03
N ARG A 511 -17.94 5.41 4.32
CA ARG A 511 -18.58 5.91 5.57
C ARG A 511 -20.10 6.04 5.48
N LEU A 512 -20.68 5.83 4.31
CA LEU A 512 -22.13 5.93 4.06
C LEU A 512 -22.71 4.56 3.76
N SER A 513 -23.96 4.34 4.18
CA SER A 513 -24.71 3.15 3.78
C SER A 513 -25.01 3.14 2.28
N GLY A 514 -25.28 1.96 1.70
CA GLY A 514 -25.60 1.86 0.26
C GLY A 514 -26.75 2.77 -0.18
N GLY A 515 -27.81 2.88 0.63
CA GLY A 515 -28.94 3.78 0.38
C GLY A 515 -28.58 5.27 0.52
N GLN A 516 -27.65 5.64 1.42
CA GLN A 516 -27.12 7.00 1.49
C GLN A 516 -26.25 7.33 0.27
N GLN A 517 -25.37 6.43 -0.14
CA GLN A 517 -24.52 6.63 -1.32
C GLN A 517 -25.37 6.85 -2.57
N GLN A 518 -26.43 6.04 -2.74
CA GLN A 518 -27.35 6.16 -3.86
C GLN A 518 -28.09 7.51 -3.86
N ARG A 519 -28.57 7.98 -2.70
CA ARG A 519 -29.23 9.28 -2.56
C ARG A 519 -28.29 10.46 -2.81
N VAL A 520 -27.03 10.38 -2.39
CA VAL A 520 -26.02 11.42 -2.69
C VAL A 520 -25.71 11.47 -4.18
N ALA A 521 -25.59 10.33 -4.85
CA ALA A 521 -25.39 10.28 -6.29
C ALA A 521 -26.63 10.77 -7.06
N LEU A 522 -27.84 10.47 -6.57
CA LEU A 522 -29.08 11.03 -7.13
C LEU A 522 -29.12 12.54 -6.97
N ALA A 523 -28.77 13.05 -5.77
CA ALA A 523 -28.68 14.47 -5.50
C ALA A 523 -27.73 15.18 -6.47
N ARG A 524 -26.54 14.60 -6.73
CA ARG A 524 -25.61 15.09 -7.76
C ARG A 524 -26.28 15.18 -9.15
N ALA A 525 -26.95 14.11 -9.57
CA ALA A 525 -27.58 14.06 -10.89
C ALA A 525 -28.69 15.11 -11.03
N LEU A 526 -29.48 15.35 -9.98
CA LEU A 526 -30.51 16.41 -9.93
C LEU A 526 -29.91 17.82 -9.90
N TYR A 527 -28.79 18.01 -9.20
CA TYR A 527 -28.13 19.30 -9.12
C TYR A 527 -27.58 19.77 -10.48
N THR A 528 -27.11 18.84 -11.31
CA THR A 528 -26.36 19.07 -12.57
C THR A 528 -27.09 19.87 -13.67
N ARG A 529 -28.39 20.18 -13.52
CA ARG A 529 -29.24 20.87 -14.55
C ARG A 529 -29.29 20.14 -15.90
N ALA A 530 -29.35 18.82 -15.86
CA ALA A 530 -29.46 18.02 -17.08
C ALA A 530 -30.81 18.21 -17.80
N ASP A 531 -30.76 18.25 -19.13
CA ASP A 531 -31.94 18.18 -20.02
C ASP A 531 -32.46 16.75 -20.18
N ILE A 532 -31.55 15.77 -20.10
CA ILE A 532 -31.82 14.33 -20.13
C ILE A 532 -31.23 13.68 -18.88
N LEU A 533 -32.05 13.01 -18.08
CA LEU A 533 -31.64 12.32 -16.85
C LEU A 533 -31.78 10.81 -17.02
N LEU A 534 -30.65 10.11 -16.98
CA LEU A 534 -30.54 8.66 -17.09
C LEU A 534 -30.41 8.06 -15.69
N LEU A 535 -31.29 7.14 -15.33
CA LEU A 535 -31.43 6.64 -13.95
C LEU A 535 -31.46 5.12 -13.96
N ASP A 536 -30.41 4.48 -13.45
CA ASP A 536 -30.29 3.02 -13.39
C ASP A 536 -30.66 2.49 -11.99
N ASN A 537 -31.88 1.96 -11.86
CA ASN A 537 -32.44 1.42 -10.61
C ASN A 537 -32.32 2.36 -9.40
N PRO A 538 -32.83 3.61 -9.46
CA PRO A 538 -32.59 4.66 -8.45
C PRO A 538 -33.09 4.35 -7.01
N LEU A 539 -33.97 3.36 -6.84
CA LEU A 539 -34.63 3.05 -5.56
C LEU A 539 -34.19 1.72 -4.94
N SER A 540 -33.27 0.97 -5.57
CA SER A 540 -32.95 -0.41 -5.19
C SER A 540 -32.37 -0.59 -3.79
N ALA A 541 -31.69 0.42 -3.24
CA ALA A 541 -31.09 0.37 -1.90
C ALA A 541 -31.85 1.20 -0.85
N LEU A 542 -33.09 1.62 -1.16
CA LEU A 542 -33.90 2.47 -0.29
C LEU A 542 -35.04 1.70 0.38
N ASP A 543 -35.36 2.06 1.61
CA ASP A 543 -36.54 1.53 2.29
C ASP A 543 -37.83 2.04 1.62
N PRO A 544 -38.97 1.34 1.77
CA PRO A 544 -40.20 1.69 1.07
C PRO A 544 -40.72 3.12 1.32
N LEU A 545 -40.49 3.69 2.52
CA LEU A 545 -40.98 5.02 2.86
C LEU A 545 -40.12 6.10 2.19
N VAL A 546 -38.80 5.98 2.29
CA VAL A 546 -37.86 6.90 1.62
C VAL A 546 -37.95 6.77 0.11
N ALA A 547 -38.11 5.54 -0.41
CA ALA A 547 -38.29 5.29 -1.84
C ALA A 547 -39.51 6.02 -2.40
N GLU A 548 -40.64 6.04 -1.69
CA GLU A 548 -41.85 6.76 -2.12
C GLU A 548 -41.65 8.28 -2.12
N GLN A 549 -40.95 8.82 -1.10
CA GLN A 549 -40.61 10.24 -1.05
C GLN A 549 -39.71 10.65 -2.22
N VAL A 550 -38.66 9.88 -2.50
CA VAL A 550 -37.73 10.10 -3.62
C VAL A 550 -38.45 9.96 -4.95
N LEU A 551 -39.33 8.97 -5.10
CA LEU A 551 -40.14 8.78 -6.31
C LEU A 551 -41.03 10.00 -6.58
N ALA A 552 -41.77 10.47 -5.58
CA ALA A 552 -42.70 11.59 -5.70
C ALA A 552 -41.99 12.94 -5.91
N ARG A 553 -40.94 13.22 -5.13
CA ARG A 553 -40.29 14.55 -5.11
C ARG A 553 -39.09 14.65 -6.05
N GLY A 554 -38.33 13.57 -6.23
CA GLY A 554 -37.07 13.58 -6.97
C GLY A 554 -37.13 12.96 -8.37
N LEU A 555 -37.94 11.91 -8.58
CA LEU A 555 -37.96 11.21 -9.87
C LEU A 555 -39.09 11.66 -10.79
N THR A 556 -40.27 11.97 -10.25
CA THR A 556 -41.50 12.20 -11.06
C THR A 556 -42.01 13.65 -11.02
N PHE A 557 -41.21 14.60 -10.52
CA PHE A 557 -41.58 16.01 -10.48
C PHE A 557 -41.85 16.61 -11.87
N ARG A 558 -42.80 17.55 -11.95
CA ARG A 558 -43.17 18.28 -13.18
C ARG A 558 -43.35 19.78 -12.89
N PRO A 559 -42.96 20.67 -13.81
CA PRO A 559 -42.19 20.41 -15.03
C PRO A 559 -40.75 19.94 -14.69
N GLY A 560 -40.17 19.07 -15.51
CA GLY A 560 -38.86 18.48 -15.27
C GLY A 560 -38.19 18.00 -16.56
N PRO A 561 -36.93 17.51 -16.49
CA PRO A 561 -36.18 17.06 -17.66
C PRO A 561 -36.74 15.76 -18.23
N THR A 562 -36.31 15.42 -19.45
CA THR A 562 -36.55 14.10 -20.03
C THR A 562 -35.88 13.05 -19.17
N ARG A 563 -36.57 11.94 -18.87
CA ARG A 563 -36.07 10.91 -17.94
C ARG A 563 -36.13 9.52 -18.55
N LEU A 564 -35.05 8.78 -18.46
CA LEU A 564 -35.02 7.34 -18.76
C LEU A 564 -34.72 6.58 -17.47
N LEU A 565 -35.72 5.86 -16.97
CA LEU A 565 -35.69 5.15 -15.70
C LEU A 565 -35.64 3.65 -15.95
N VAL A 566 -34.51 3.02 -15.65
CA VAL A 566 -34.44 1.56 -15.53
C VAL A 566 -34.96 1.17 -14.15
N SER A 567 -36.00 0.34 -14.10
CA SER A 567 -36.56 -0.15 -12.85
C SER A 567 -37.25 -1.51 -13.04
N HIS A 568 -37.17 -2.33 -12.01
CA HIS A 568 -38.00 -3.53 -11.85
C HIS A 568 -39.20 -3.29 -10.93
N ASP A 569 -39.26 -2.13 -10.28
CA ASP A 569 -40.35 -1.77 -9.36
C ASP A 569 -41.57 -1.27 -10.15
N PRO A 570 -42.72 -1.97 -10.10
CA PRO A 570 -43.94 -1.57 -10.80
C PRO A 570 -44.41 -0.17 -10.40
N ARG A 571 -44.16 0.28 -9.16
CA ARG A 571 -44.54 1.62 -8.68
C ARG A 571 -43.84 2.74 -9.44
N VAL A 572 -42.59 2.49 -9.85
CA VAL A 572 -41.81 3.42 -10.66
C VAL A 572 -42.34 3.43 -12.09
N LEU A 573 -42.53 2.23 -12.67
CA LEU A 573 -42.98 2.06 -14.05
C LEU A 573 -44.38 2.65 -14.27
N ALA A 574 -45.28 2.55 -13.28
CA ALA A 574 -46.63 3.11 -13.33
C ALA A 574 -46.66 4.65 -13.40
N ARG A 575 -45.58 5.33 -12.98
CA ARG A 575 -45.45 6.80 -13.09
C ARG A 575 -44.74 7.28 -14.36
N CYS A 576 -44.34 6.37 -15.23
CA CYS A 576 -43.75 6.69 -16.52
C CYS A 576 -44.85 6.97 -17.57
N ASP A 577 -44.54 7.83 -18.54
CA ASP A 577 -45.43 8.11 -19.67
C ASP A 577 -45.53 6.90 -20.61
N ARG A 578 -44.40 6.25 -20.87
CA ARG A 578 -44.29 5.00 -21.67
C ARG A 578 -43.29 4.04 -21.03
N VAL A 579 -43.52 2.74 -21.19
CA VAL A 579 -42.66 1.68 -20.65
C VAL A 579 -42.21 0.74 -21.77
N PHE A 580 -40.95 0.34 -21.74
CA PHE A 580 -40.35 -0.63 -22.67
C PHE A 580 -39.70 -1.79 -21.91
N ALA A 581 -39.84 -3.00 -22.43
CA ALA A 581 -39.07 -4.16 -22.01
C ALA A 581 -37.89 -4.40 -22.96
N VAL A 582 -36.72 -4.70 -22.42
CA VAL A 582 -35.61 -5.23 -23.21
C VAL A 582 -35.72 -6.76 -23.24
N ARG A 583 -36.04 -7.33 -24.41
CA ARG A 583 -36.16 -8.78 -24.67
C ARG A 583 -35.28 -9.14 -25.85
N ASP A 584 -34.41 -10.14 -25.69
CA ASP A 584 -33.45 -10.60 -26.71
C ASP A 584 -32.62 -9.46 -27.36
N GLY A 585 -32.32 -8.42 -26.58
CA GLY A 585 -31.56 -7.25 -27.03
C GLY A 585 -32.37 -6.20 -27.82
N ALA A 586 -33.68 -6.37 -28.01
CA ALA A 586 -34.56 -5.40 -28.65
C ALA A 586 -35.45 -4.67 -27.61
N LEU A 587 -35.83 -3.42 -27.91
CA LEU A 587 -36.82 -2.66 -27.12
C LEU A 587 -38.23 -2.97 -27.60
N VAL A 588 -39.05 -3.56 -26.73
CA VAL A 588 -40.46 -3.87 -27.00
C VAL A 588 -41.34 -3.00 -26.11
N PRO A 589 -42.31 -2.23 -26.66
CA PRO A 589 -43.23 -1.43 -25.84
C PRO A 589 -44.12 -2.33 -24.98
N LEU A 590 -44.29 -1.98 -23.71
CA LEU A 590 -45.17 -2.66 -22.76
C LEU A 590 -46.49 -1.86 -22.62
N PRO A 591 -47.66 -2.47 -22.90
CA PRO A 591 -48.97 -1.89 -22.56
C PRO A 591 -49.11 -1.69 -21.05
N ARG A 592 -49.87 -0.68 -20.62
CA ARG A 592 -50.08 -0.37 -19.19
C ARG A 592 -50.66 -1.55 -18.40
N GLU A 593 -51.57 -2.30 -19.00
CA GLU A 593 -52.18 -3.50 -18.40
C GLU A 593 -51.12 -4.53 -17.97
N GLN A 594 -50.08 -4.73 -18.78
CA GLN A 594 -48.99 -5.66 -18.46
C GLN A 594 -47.98 -5.09 -17.45
N VAL A 595 -47.97 -3.78 -17.21
CA VAL A 595 -47.14 -3.15 -16.17
C VAL A 595 -47.78 -3.35 -14.79
N ASP A 596 -49.11 -3.31 -14.72
CA ASP A 596 -49.87 -3.55 -13.49
C ASP A 596 -49.85 -5.03 -13.07
N GLU A 597 -49.64 -5.95 -14.02
CA GLU A 597 -49.44 -7.40 -13.80
C GLU A 597 -48.03 -7.78 -13.30
N LEU A 598 -47.07 -6.86 -13.31
CA LEU A 598 -45.71 -7.17 -12.85
C LEU A 598 -45.70 -7.47 -11.33
N PRO A 599 -45.06 -8.56 -10.89
CA PRO A 599 -45.01 -8.90 -9.48
C PRO A 599 -44.34 -7.79 -8.67
N LEU A 600 -45.02 -7.31 -7.63
CA LEU A 600 -44.45 -6.34 -6.70
C LEU A 600 -43.22 -6.96 -6.02
N PRO A 601 -42.06 -6.28 -6.00
CA PRO A 601 -40.94 -6.74 -5.22
C PRO A 601 -41.36 -6.84 -3.75
N PRO A 602 -40.92 -7.87 -3.01
CA PRO A 602 -41.23 -7.99 -1.59
C PRO A 602 -40.79 -6.70 -0.89
N SER A 603 -41.65 -6.15 -0.03
CA SER A 603 -41.29 -5.00 0.79
C SER A 603 -40.07 -5.38 1.64
N LEU A 604 -38.90 -4.84 1.30
CA LEU A 604 -37.75 -4.94 2.17
C LEU A 604 -38.17 -4.38 3.54
N PRO A 605 -37.95 -5.11 4.65
CA PRO A 605 -38.16 -4.53 5.96
C PRO A 605 -37.34 -3.24 6.03
N PRO A 606 -37.84 -2.19 6.71
CA PRO A 606 -37.07 -0.96 6.87
C PRO A 606 -35.70 -1.36 7.40
N THR A 607 -34.66 -1.13 6.60
CA THR A 607 -33.29 -1.27 7.05
C THR A 607 -33.16 -0.26 8.18
N ALA A 608 -33.15 -0.78 9.42
CA ALA A 608 -32.76 0.02 10.56
C ALA A 608 -31.47 0.74 10.16
N ARG A 609 -31.44 2.05 10.40
CA ARG A 609 -30.27 2.89 10.17
C ARG A 609 -29.02 2.09 10.53
N ALA A 610 -28.10 1.98 9.58
CA ALA A 610 -26.74 1.63 9.91
C ALA A 610 -26.17 2.82 10.68
N ASP A 611 -26.57 2.96 11.95
CA ASP A 611 -25.89 3.78 12.96
C ASP A 611 -24.61 3.03 13.36
N GLU A 612 -23.78 2.71 12.37
CA GLU A 612 -22.41 2.26 12.53
C GLU A 612 -21.57 3.06 11.54
N ALA A 613 -21.59 4.38 11.69
CA ALA A 613 -20.44 5.17 11.30
C ALA A 613 -19.30 4.78 12.25
N GLU A 614 -18.59 3.70 11.91
CA GLU A 614 -17.34 3.31 12.58
C GLU A 614 -16.42 4.54 12.57
N GLN A 615 -16.36 5.24 13.70
CA GLN A 615 -15.37 6.27 13.96
C GLN A 615 -14.03 5.57 14.12
N PHE A 616 -13.35 5.35 12.99
CA PHE A 616 -11.99 4.86 13.01
C PHE A 616 -11.10 5.86 13.73
N SER A 617 -10.45 5.40 14.79
CA SER A 617 -9.40 6.17 15.44
C SER A 617 -8.29 6.50 14.44
N ASP A 618 -8.06 7.79 14.22
CA ASP A 618 -6.89 8.28 13.48
C ASP A 618 -5.62 7.76 14.17
N GLU A 619 -4.64 7.37 13.36
CA GLU A 619 -3.37 6.84 13.85
C GLU A 619 -2.63 7.90 14.66
N THR A 620 -2.61 7.75 15.98
CA THR A 620 -1.74 8.55 16.85
C THR A 620 -0.31 8.05 16.66
N VAL A 621 0.40 8.66 15.73
CA VAL A 621 1.82 8.39 15.54
C VAL A 621 2.58 8.91 16.76
N ALA A 622 3.28 8.02 17.45
CA ALA A 622 4.14 8.34 18.59
C ALA A 622 5.05 9.55 18.27
N GLN A 623 5.04 10.54 19.18
CA GLN A 623 5.87 11.74 19.09
C GLN A 623 7.13 11.52 19.91
N GLY A 624 8.23 11.06 19.30
CA GLY A 624 9.47 10.81 20.06
C GLY A 624 10.65 10.37 19.21
N GLY A 625 11.83 10.31 19.85
CA GLY A 625 12.96 9.53 19.34
C GLY A 625 12.87 8.09 19.86
N VAL A 626 13.70 7.19 19.31
CA VAL A 626 13.68 5.75 19.67
C VAL A 626 13.91 5.54 21.17
N ASP A 627 12.96 4.91 21.83
CA ASP A 627 13.05 4.50 23.23
C ASP A 627 14.12 3.41 23.43
N TRP A 628 14.94 3.56 24.47
CA TRP A 628 15.93 2.54 24.87
C TRP A 628 15.27 1.21 25.25
N GLY A 629 14.01 1.22 25.67
CA GLY A 629 13.20 0.03 25.90
C GLY A 629 13.07 -0.87 24.66
N LEU A 630 13.15 -0.31 23.44
CA LEU A 630 13.09 -1.06 22.19
C LEU A 630 14.33 -1.92 21.96
N LEU A 631 15.52 -1.44 22.33
CA LEU A 631 16.74 -2.26 22.27
C LEU A 631 16.66 -3.42 23.26
N GLY A 632 16.08 -3.19 24.44
CA GLY A 632 15.78 -4.26 25.41
C GLY A 632 14.76 -5.28 24.90
N PHE A 633 13.74 -4.85 24.15
CA PHE A 633 12.82 -5.74 23.43
C PHE A 633 13.56 -6.60 22.40
N LEU A 634 14.38 -5.99 21.53
CA LEU A 634 15.16 -6.71 20.52
C LEU A 634 16.13 -7.72 21.14
N TRP A 635 16.80 -7.35 22.23
CA TRP A 635 17.69 -8.26 22.96
C TRP A 635 16.96 -9.51 23.46
N ARG A 636 15.76 -9.32 24.05
CA ARG A 636 14.89 -10.44 24.47
C ARG A 636 14.43 -11.29 23.28
N GLN A 637 14.09 -10.66 22.16
CA GLN A 637 13.71 -11.37 20.94
C GLN A 637 14.88 -12.12 20.30
N VAL A 638 16.12 -11.66 20.36
CA VAL A 638 17.25 -12.42 19.82
C VAL A 638 17.66 -13.57 20.75
N ALA A 639 17.80 -13.29 22.05
CA ALA A 639 18.26 -14.21 23.11
C ALA A 639 19.43 -15.13 22.70
N ALA A 640 20.49 -14.53 22.14
CA ALA A 640 21.69 -15.24 21.70
C ALA A 640 22.98 -14.44 22.01
N PRO A 641 23.29 -14.18 23.30
CA PRO A 641 24.37 -13.26 23.69
C PRO A 641 25.75 -13.67 23.14
N ALA A 642 26.06 -14.97 23.12
CA ALA A 642 27.32 -15.48 22.58
C ALA A 642 27.47 -15.22 21.07
N MET A 643 26.39 -15.33 20.30
CA MET A 643 26.42 -15.04 18.86
C MET A 643 26.59 -13.55 18.59
N VAL A 644 25.89 -12.69 19.36
CA VAL A 644 26.04 -11.23 19.26
C VAL A 644 27.47 -10.82 19.62
N LEU A 645 28.03 -11.37 20.70
CA LEU A 645 29.42 -11.14 21.07
C LEU A 645 30.38 -11.60 19.96
N GLY A 646 30.16 -12.78 19.38
CA GLY A 646 30.94 -13.29 18.25
C GLY A 646 30.94 -12.36 17.04
N VAL A 647 29.79 -11.79 16.69
CA VAL A 647 29.66 -10.78 15.62
C VAL A 647 30.47 -9.53 15.93
N VAL A 648 30.34 -9.01 17.16
CA VAL A 648 31.09 -7.81 17.59
C VAL A 648 32.59 -8.06 17.50
N LEU A 649 33.07 -9.18 18.03
CA LEU A 649 34.49 -9.54 18.02
C LEU A 649 35.02 -9.74 16.59
N LEU A 650 34.29 -10.44 15.73
CA LEU A 650 34.67 -10.65 14.33
C LEU A 650 34.68 -9.34 13.53
N THR A 651 33.75 -8.42 13.81
CA THR A 651 33.71 -7.09 13.20
C THR A 651 34.93 -6.26 13.60
N VAL A 652 35.27 -6.25 14.89
CA VAL A 652 36.46 -5.55 15.39
C VAL A 652 37.73 -6.17 14.81
N LEU A 653 37.81 -7.50 14.75
CA LEU A 653 38.93 -8.22 14.16
C LEU A 653 39.09 -7.91 12.66
N GLN A 654 38.01 -7.95 11.89
CA GLN A 654 38.00 -7.59 10.47
C GLN A 654 38.58 -6.19 10.26
N GLU A 655 38.04 -5.19 10.96
CA GLU A 655 38.44 -3.80 10.78
C GLU A 655 39.88 -3.55 11.24
N GLY A 656 40.29 -4.21 12.34
CA GLY A 656 41.66 -4.21 12.83
C GLY A 656 42.64 -4.81 11.83
N LEU A 657 42.34 -5.99 11.26
CA LEU A 657 43.19 -6.65 10.26
C LEU A 657 43.27 -5.86 8.96
N ARG A 658 42.17 -5.23 8.52
CA ARG A 658 42.17 -4.38 7.32
C ARG A 658 43.09 -3.17 7.50
N ILE A 659 42.93 -2.41 8.59
CA ILE A 659 43.79 -1.25 8.88
C ILE A 659 45.23 -1.71 9.14
N GLY A 660 45.42 -2.88 9.75
CA GLY A 660 46.72 -3.52 9.90
C GLY A 660 47.40 -3.80 8.55
N SER A 661 46.65 -4.26 7.54
CA SER A 661 47.19 -4.48 6.19
C SER A 661 47.64 -3.19 5.51
N ASP A 662 46.92 -2.09 5.71
CA ASP A 662 47.27 -0.77 5.16
C ASP A 662 48.52 -0.20 5.87
N LEU A 663 48.62 -0.38 7.20
CA LEU A 663 49.80 -0.02 7.99
C LEU A 663 51.03 -0.87 7.63
N TRP A 664 50.84 -2.15 7.34
CA TRP A 664 51.91 -3.04 6.87
C TRP A 664 52.50 -2.55 5.55
N LEU A 665 51.65 -2.18 4.59
CA LEU A 665 52.09 -1.58 3.32
C LEU A 665 52.86 -0.27 3.54
N GLY A 666 52.45 0.56 4.49
CA GLY A 666 53.16 1.79 4.83
C GLY A 666 54.52 1.53 5.49
N SER A 667 54.56 0.74 6.57
CA SER A 667 55.70 0.69 7.49
C SER A 667 57.01 0.06 6.96
N GLN A 668 56.97 -0.82 5.96
CA GLN A 668 58.12 -1.70 5.66
C GLN A 668 59.22 -1.09 4.78
N GLY A 669 59.02 0.10 4.18
CA GLY A 669 60.01 0.67 3.24
C GLY A 669 60.35 -0.28 2.08
N ALA A 670 61.37 0.05 1.28
CA ALA A 670 61.80 -0.76 0.13
C ALA A 670 62.55 -2.06 0.55
N ARG A 671 61.91 -2.94 1.33
CA ARG A 671 62.36 -4.32 1.58
C ARG A 671 61.84 -5.27 0.49
N ASP A 672 62.34 -6.50 0.47
CA ASP A 672 62.00 -7.55 -0.50
C ASP A 672 60.48 -7.59 -0.79
N ALA A 673 60.12 -7.32 -2.03
CA ALA A 673 58.75 -7.11 -2.44
C ALA A 673 57.86 -8.36 -2.24
N ALA A 674 58.48 -9.55 -2.23
CA ALA A 674 57.80 -10.79 -1.87
C ALA A 674 57.29 -10.77 -0.42
N THR A 675 58.09 -10.28 0.53
CA THR A 675 57.69 -10.19 1.95
C THR A 675 56.58 -9.16 2.19
N LEU A 676 56.64 -8.04 1.46
CA LEU A 676 55.63 -6.97 1.54
C LEU A 676 54.27 -7.45 1.05
N LEU A 677 54.22 -8.08 -0.15
CA LEU A 677 52.99 -8.62 -0.71
C LEU A 677 52.44 -9.80 0.10
N THR A 678 53.30 -10.67 0.63
CA THR A 678 52.87 -11.82 1.45
C THR A 678 52.21 -11.37 2.74
N GLY A 679 52.80 -10.40 3.46
CA GLY A 679 52.18 -9.86 4.68
C GLY A 679 50.86 -9.13 4.40
N TYR A 680 50.79 -8.36 3.29
CA TYR A 680 49.54 -7.73 2.86
C TYR A 680 48.45 -8.76 2.51
N ALA A 681 48.80 -9.84 1.81
CA ALA A 681 47.89 -10.93 1.48
C ALA A 681 47.39 -11.68 2.72
N LEU A 682 48.25 -11.95 3.72
CA LEU A 682 47.86 -12.64 4.95
C LEU A 682 46.92 -11.79 5.82
N LEU A 683 47.25 -10.52 6.04
CA LEU A 683 46.42 -9.61 6.83
C LEU A 683 45.08 -9.31 6.14
N GLY A 684 45.13 -9.01 4.83
CA GLY A 684 43.94 -8.77 4.03
C GLY A 684 43.06 -10.03 3.90
N GLY A 685 43.66 -11.19 3.68
CA GLY A 685 42.97 -12.48 3.63
C GLY A 685 42.33 -12.84 4.98
N GLY A 686 43.02 -12.58 6.09
CA GLY A 686 42.48 -12.72 7.44
C GLY A 686 41.28 -11.80 7.70
N ALA A 687 41.35 -10.54 7.23
CA ALA A 687 40.22 -9.61 7.31
C ALA A 687 39.00 -10.11 6.52
N LEU A 688 39.21 -10.66 5.32
CA LEU A 688 38.14 -11.25 4.51
C LEU A 688 37.54 -12.50 5.15
N LEU A 689 38.35 -13.34 5.77
CA LEU A 689 37.88 -14.51 6.51
C LEU A 689 37.03 -14.09 7.72
N ALA A 690 37.51 -13.11 8.50
CA ALA A 690 36.77 -12.56 9.63
C ALA A 690 35.41 -11.96 9.20
N LEU A 691 35.40 -11.22 8.08
CA LEU A 691 34.17 -10.73 7.46
C LEU A 691 33.22 -11.87 7.07
N ALA A 692 33.71 -12.88 6.34
CA ALA A 692 32.89 -13.99 5.87
C ALA A 692 32.26 -14.78 7.04
N LEU A 693 33.03 -15.05 8.09
CA LEU A 693 32.55 -15.70 9.31
C LEU A 693 31.54 -14.82 10.07
N GLY A 694 31.81 -13.52 10.17
CA GLY A 694 30.91 -12.54 10.78
C GLY A 694 29.55 -12.52 10.09
N ARG A 695 29.53 -12.49 8.75
CA ARG A 695 28.28 -12.52 7.96
C ARG A 695 27.47 -13.79 8.16
N VAL A 696 28.12 -14.94 8.29
CA VAL A 696 27.40 -16.20 8.58
C VAL A 696 26.70 -16.13 9.94
N LEU A 697 27.31 -15.53 10.97
CA LEU A 697 26.67 -15.33 12.26
C LEU A 697 25.53 -14.30 12.20
N ASP A 698 25.74 -13.17 11.51
CA ASP A 698 24.74 -12.12 11.30
C ASP A 698 23.45 -12.69 10.70
N TYR A 699 23.56 -13.55 9.69
CA TYR A 699 22.39 -14.13 9.04
C TYR A 699 21.64 -15.12 9.91
N ARG A 700 22.36 -15.87 10.75
CA ARG A 700 21.71 -16.74 11.72
C ARG A 700 20.93 -15.90 12.76
N LEU A 701 21.48 -14.76 13.18
CA LEU A 701 20.76 -13.81 14.04
C LEU A 701 19.55 -13.22 13.32
N ALA A 702 19.69 -12.82 12.05
CA ALA A 702 18.63 -12.20 11.26
C ALA A 702 17.43 -13.14 11.07
N LEU A 703 17.69 -14.40 10.67
CA LEU A 703 16.64 -15.41 10.52
C LEU A 703 15.95 -15.72 11.85
N ARG A 704 16.69 -15.73 12.97
CA ARG A 704 16.14 -15.97 14.31
C ARG A 704 15.25 -14.82 14.76
N LEU A 705 15.68 -13.58 14.56
CA LEU A 705 14.89 -12.39 14.86
C LEU A 705 13.62 -12.36 14.01
N ALA A 706 13.73 -12.61 12.70
CA ALA A 706 12.61 -12.65 11.78
C ALA A 706 11.54 -13.65 12.23
N TRP A 707 11.92 -14.89 12.57
CA TRP A 707 10.98 -15.90 13.08
C TRP A 707 10.29 -15.44 14.37
N ARG A 708 11.06 -14.91 15.33
CA ARG A 708 10.52 -14.55 16.66
C ARG A 708 9.63 -13.32 16.65
N LEU A 709 9.93 -12.31 15.82
CA LEU A 709 9.03 -11.16 15.64
C LEU A 709 7.69 -11.59 15.03
N PHE A 710 7.72 -12.45 13.99
CA PHE A 710 6.51 -12.99 13.38
C PHE A 710 5.68 -13.80 14.39
N GLN A 711 6.32 -14.72 15.10
CA GLN A 711 5.68 -15.58 16.11
C GLN A 711 5.09 -14.77 17.27
N GLY A 712 5.84 -13.78 17.77
CA GLY A 712 5.37 -12.89 18.84
C GLY A 712 4.12 -12.12 18.45
N MET A 713 4.08 -11.60 17.22
CA MET A 713 2.95 -10.83 16.72
C MET A 713 1.73 -11.72 16.39
N LEU A 714 1.93 -12.81 15.62
CA LEU A 714 0.85 -13.74 15.27
C LEU A 714 0.22 -14.37 16.51
N GLY A 715 1.05 -14.81 17.47
CA GLY A 715 0.58 -15.46 18.69
C GLY A 715 -0.18 -14.53 19.66
N ARG A 716 -0.01 -13.21 19.53
CA ARG A 716 -0.75 -12.21 20.33
C ARG A 716 -2.03 -11.77 19.63
N ILE A 717 -1.95 -11.43 18.34
CA ILE A 717 -3.10 -11.02 17.53
C ILE A 717 -4.14 -12.15 17.47
N SER A 718 -3.72 -13.40 17.28
CA SER A 718 -4.65 -14.53 17.24
C SER A 718 -5.49 -14.68 18.52
N ARG A 719 -4.97 -14.21 19.65
CA ARG A 719 -5.59 -14.25 20.98
C ARG A 719 -6.11 -12.89 21.46
N ALA A 720 -6.08 -11.83 20.67
CA ALA A 720 -6.60 -10.53 21.09
C ALA A 720 -8.13 -10.56 21.22
N PRO A 721 -8.77 -9.83 22.14
CA PRO A 721 -10.23 -9.82 22.29
C PRO A 721 -10.94 -9.26 21.05
N MET A 722 -12.20 -9.62 20.79
CA MET A 722 -12.96 -9.09 19.63
C MET A 722 -13.07 -7.56 19.64
N ALA A 723 -13.17 -6.96 20.83
CA ALA A 723 -13.16 -5.49 21.01
C ALA A 723 -11.94 -4.79 20.38
N PHE A 724 -10.79 -5.47 20.29
CA PHE A 724 -9.62 -4.93 19.60
C PHE A 724 -9.86 -4.81 18.09
N PHE A 725 -10.48 -5.83 17.47
CA PHE A 725 -10.74 -5.88 16.04
C PHE A 725 -11.91 -4.99 15.63
N ASP A 726 -12.85 -4.74 16.53
CA ASP A 726 -13.94 -3.77 16.33
C ASP A 726 -13.40 -2.32 16.31
N LYS A 727 -12.28 -2.05 17.01
CA LYS A 727 -11.64 -0.71 17.07
C LYS A 727 -10.55 -0.48 16.03
N VAL A 728 -9.83 -1.55 15.67
CA VAL A 728 -8.63 -1.46 14.81
C VAL A 728 -8.96 -1.94 13.40
N PRO A 729 -8.82 -1.09 12.36
CA PRO A 729 -9.07 -1.49 10.99
C PRO A 729 -8.24 -2.72 10.59
N GLN A 730 -8.89 -3.70 9.98
CA GLN A 730 -8.23 -4.93 9.51
C GLN A 730 -7.04 -4.65 8.58
N GLY A 731 -7.17 -3.65 7.70
CA GLY A 731 -6.08 -3.20 6.81
C GLY A 731 -4.84 -2.72 7.57
N ARG A 732 -5.01 -2.13 8.77
CA ARG A 732 -3.90 -1.70 9.63
C ARG A 732 -3.11 -2.91 10.12
N ILE A 733 -3.81 -3.94 10.60
CA ILE A 733 -3.19 -5.18 11.09
C ILE A 733 -2.40 -5.88 9.97
N LEU A 734 -2.99 -5.95 8.77
CA LEU A 734 -2.32 -6.51 7.59
C LEU A 734 -1.07 -5.73 7.21
N ASN A 735 -1.15 -4.39 7.25
CA ASN A 735 0.01 -3.54 6.99
C ASN A 735 1.15 -3.77 8.00
N ARG A 736 0.85 -4.14 9.26
CA ARG A 736 1.89 -4.50 10.24
C ARG A 736 2.64 -5.79 9.87
N PHE A 737 1.92 -6.81 9.40
CA PHE A 737 2.53 -8.06 8.94
C PHE A 737 3.29 -7.91 7.64
N ASP A 738 2.79 -7.07 6.73
CA ASP A 738 3.39 -6.87 5.42
C ASP A 738 4.57 -5.90 5.48
N HIS A 739 4.31 -4.63 5.81
CA HIS A 739 5.29 -3.57 5.71
C HIS A 739 6.21 -3.49 6.94
N ASP A 740 5.66 -3.36 8.15
CA ASP A 740 6.47 -3.09 9.34
C ASP A 740 7.36 -4.28 9.74
N LEU A 741 6.79 -5.49 9.73
CA LEU A 741 7.55 -6.71 9.97
C LEU A 741 8.60 -6.95 8.88
N GLY A 742 8.29 -6.62 7.62
CA GLY A 742 9.21 -6.67 6.48
C GLY A 742 10.42 -5.74 6.69
N GLU A 743 10.17 -4.46 7.00
CA GLU A 743 11.23 -3.48 7.27
C GLU A 743 12.12 -3.90 8.46
N ALA A 744 11.49 -4.38 9.55
CA ALA A 744 12.22 -4.82 10.75
C ALA A 744 13.12 -6.05 10.49
N GLN A 745 12.67 -7.02 9.69
CA GLN A 745 13.42 -8.27 9.49
C GLN A 745 14.52 -8.19 8.41
N GLU A 746 14.33 -7.38 7.37
CA GLU A 746 15.23 -7.36 6.22
C GLU A 746 16.47 -6.49 6.45
N ALA A 747 16.32 -5.38 7.18
CA ALA A 747 17.36 -4.36 7.28
C ALA A 747 18.05 -4.27 8.64
N LEU A 748 17.34 -4.55 9.74
CA LEU A 748 17.76 -4.09 11.07
C LEU A 748 19.15 -4.62 11.50
N ILE A 749 19.36 -5.94 11.47
CA ILE A 749 20.62 -6.53 11.97
C ILE A 749 21.80 -6.08 11.09
N SER A 750 21.63 -6.12 9.77
CA SER A 750 22.66 -5.67 8.83
C SER A 750 23.03 -4.20 9.03
N MET A 751 22.04 -3.33 9.25
CA MET A 751 22.29 -1.91 9.53
C MET A 751 22.98 -1.70 10.88
N MET A 752 22.63 -2.47 11.93
CA MET A 752 23.29 -2.37 13.23
C MET A 752 24.76 -2.84 13.16
N THR A 753 25.06 -3.91 12.42
CA THR A 753 26.44 -4.38 12.26
C THR A 753 27.25 -3.47 11.35
N ALA A 754 26.64 -2.87 10.32
CA ALA A 754 27.25 -1.82 9.52
C ALA A 754 27.60 -0.58 10.37
N LEU A 755 26.69 -0.11 11.24
CA LEU A 755 26.96 1.00 12.16
C LEU A 755 28.14 0.70 13.09
N LEU A 756 28.18 -0.52 13.64
CA LEU A 756 29.30 -0.96 14.48
C LEU A 756 30.62 -0.96 13.69
N ALA A 757 30.63 -1.58 12.51
CA ALA A 757 31.82 -1.66 11.66
C ALA A 757 32.35 -0.26 11.33
N MET A 758 31.48 0.65 10.88
CA MET A 758 31.85 2.02 10.54
C MET A 758 32.36 2.80 11.75
N GLY A 759 31.73 2.63 12.91
CA GLY A 759 32.20 3.23 14.17
C GLY A 759 33.60 2.75 14.54
N VAL A 760 33.84 1.43 14.48
CA VAL A 760 35.15 0.82 14.74
C VAL A 760 36.18 1.32 13.73
N THR A 761 35.85 1.36 12.43
CA THR A 761 36.75 1.89 11.39
C THR A 761 37.19 3.31 11.71
N ILE A 762 36.23 4.20 12.01
CA ILE A 762 36.52 5.61 12.29
C ILE A 762 37.43 5.73 13.52
N LEU A 763 37.12 5.00 14.60
CA LEU A 763 37.94 5.01 15.81
C LEU A 763 39.37 4.52 15.56
N LEU A 764 39.53 3.42 14.82
CA LEU A 764 40.85 2.88 14.49
C LEU A 764 41.63 3.82 13.56
N GLN A 765 40.99 4.38 12.51
CA GLN A 765 41.64 5.37 11.63
C GLN A 765 42.07 6.62 12.41
N MET A 766 41.21 7.14 13.30
CA MET A 766 41.55 8.25 14.18
C MET A 766 42.69 7.91 15.14
N GLY A 767 42.74 6.68 15.67
CA GLY A 767 43.85 6.19 16.49
C GLY A 767 45.17 6.16 15.72
N VAL A 768 45.16 5.69 14.47
CA VAL A 768 46.35 5.71 13.62
C VAL A 768 46.80 7.14 13.34
N ILE A 769 45.90 8.03 12.90
CA ILE A 769 46.28 9.43 12.63
C ILE A 769 46.76 10.11 13.90
N GLY A 770 46.09 9.89 15.03
CA GLY A 770 46.43 10.51 16.32
C GLY A 770 47.76 10.05 16.91
N SER A 771 48.12 8.77 16.75
CA SER A 771 49.43 8.27 17.19
C SER A 771 50.60 8.84 16.39
N GLN A 772 50.37 9.17 15.12
CA GLN A 772 51.39 9.69 14.21
C GLN A 772 51.41 11.23 14.17
N MET A 773 50.26 11.88 14.36
CA MET A 773 50.06 13.33 14.29
C MET A 773 49.15 13.80 15.43
N PRO A 774 49.64 13.84 16.69
CA PRO A 774 48.81 14.14 17.85
C PRO A 774 48.17 15.53 17.82
N LEU A 775 48.77 16.49 17.12
CA LEU A 775 48.22 17.83 16.90
C LEU A 775 46.87 17.84 16.15
N LEU A 776 46.54 16.75 15.43
CA LEU A 776 45.25 16.60 14.77
C LEU A 776 44.12 16.14 15.70
N LEU A 777 44.41 15.55 16.86
CA LEU A 777 43.38 15.03 17.76
C LEU A 777 42.40 16.13 18.26
N PRO A 778 42.86 17.32 18.70
CA PRO A 778 41.95 18.42 19.05
C PRO A 778 41.13 18.90 17.85
N LEU A 779 41.74 18.94 16.65
CA LEU A 779 41.05 19.32 15.43
C LEU A 779 39.95 18.31 15.08
N PHE A 780 40.21 17.01 15.21
CA PHE A 780 39.19 15.98 15.03
C PHE A 780 38.04 16.15 16.02
N ALA A 781 38.33 16.41 17.30
CA ALA A 781 37.30 16.66 18.30
C ALA A 781 36.44 17.89 17.94
N LEU A 782 37.06 18.97 17.46
CA LEU A 782 36.37 20.17 16.99
C LEU A 782 35.49 19.89 15.76
N LEU A 783 36.02 19.19 14.75
CA LEU A 783 35.28 18.83 13.54
C LEU A 783 34.14 17.86 13.84
N ALA A 784 34.35 16.89 14.75
CA ALA A 784 33.32 15.97 15.21
C ALA A 784 32.20 16.72 15.95
N LEU A 785 32.54 17.67 16.84
CA LEU A 785 31.56 18.51 17.51
C LEU A 785 30.77 19.38 16.51
N ALA A 786 31.44 19.98 15.53
CA ALA A 786 30.81 20.78 14.48
C ALA A 786 29.83 19.93 13.66
N LEU A 787 30.25 18.74 13.22
CA LEU A 787 29.41 17.81 12.47
C LEU A 787 28.23 17.30 13.31
N TYR A 788 28.47 16.93 14.57
CA TYR A 788 27.42 16.52 15.50
C TYR A 788 26.35 17.61 15.64
N ARG A 789 26.77 18.87 15.83
CA ARG A 789 25.84 20.01 15.91
C ARG A 789 25.05 20.16 14.61
N LEU A 790 25.71 20.20 13.45
CA LEU A 790 25.06 20.34 12.14
C LEU A 790 24.05 19.20 11.88
N GLN A 791 24.41 17.97 12.24
CA GLN A 791 23.62 16.77 11.97
C GLN A 791 22.42 16.63 12.90
N ARG A 792 22.54 17.07 14.17
CA ARG A 792 21.43 16.99 15.13
C ARG A 792 20.17 17.73 14.64
N GLY A 793 20.33 18.93 14.11
CA GLY A 793 19.22 19.71 13.52
C GLY A 793 18.70 19.04 12.25
N TYR A 794 19.60 18.71 11.33
CA TYR A 794 19.28 18.08 10.04
C TYR A 794 18.50 16.77 10.19
N ARG A 795 18.95 15.85 11.07
CA ARG A 795 18.36 14.52 11.27
C ARG A 795 16.90 14.63 11.66
N ARG A 796 16.58 15.51 12.62
CA ARG A 796 15.20 15.72 13.08
C ARG A 796 14.30 16.27 11.98
N VAL A 797 14.80 17.18 11.15
CA VAL A 797 14.04 17.67 9.99
C VAL A 797 13.84 16.55 8.96
N GLN A 798 14.90 15.79 8.63
CA GLN A 798 14.85 14.75 7.62
C GLN A 798 13.85 13.64 7.97
N LEU A 799 13.77 13.23 9.24
CA LEU A 799 12.79 12.25 9.72
C LEU A 799 11.36 12.76 9.52
N LYS A 800 11.07 14.03 9.90
CA LYS A 800 9.74 14.62 9.69
C LYS A 800 9.40 14.75 8.21
N LEU A 801 10.35 15.18 7.36
CA LEU A 801 10.13 15.30 5.92
C LEU A 801 9.87 13.95 5.24
N ARG A 802 10.60 12.89 5.62
CA ARG A 802 10.33 11.53 5.13
C ARG A 802 8.91 11.09 5.53
N ARG A 803 8.48 11.36 6.77
CA ARG A 803 7.11 11.11 7.21
C ARG A 803 6.08 11.88 6.37
N TYR A 804 6.29 13.18 6.15
CA TYR A 804 5.40 13.96 5.29
C TYR A 804 5.37 13.47 3.84
N SER A 805 6.50 13.03 3.29
CA SER A 805 6.56 12.43 1.94
C SER A 805 5.72 11.16 1.82
N SER A 806 5.68 10.32 2.87
CA SER A 806 4.79 9.15 2.91
C SER A 806 3.33 9.55 3.03
N VAL A 807 3.00 10.41 4.00
CA VAL A 807 1.62 10.88 4.25
C VAL A 807 1.02 11.59 3.04
N LEU A 808 1.79 12.38 2.30
CA LEU A 808 1.32 13.12 1.12
C LEU A 808 1.16 12.23 -0.13
N ARG A 809 1.69 11.01 -0.12
CA ARG A 809 1.66 10.10 -1.29
C ARG A 809 0.36 9.28 -1.37
N SER A 810 -0.17 8.83 -0.24
CA SER A 810 -1.39 8.04 -0.20
C SER A 810 -2.62 8.80 -0.75
N PRO A 811 -2.92 10.04 -0.31
CA PRO A 811 -4.04 10.81 -0.86
C PRO A 811 -3.90 11.08 -2.36
N LEU A 812 -2.67 11.28 -2.84
CA LEU A 812 -2.40 11.44 -4.27
C LEU A 812 -2.80 10.19 -5.07
N TYR A 813 -2.45 8.99 -4.58
CA TYR A 813 -2.81 7.74 -5.28
C TYR A 813 -4.30 7.45 -5.24
N VAL A 814 -4.95 7.71 -4.10
CA VAL A 814 -6.41 7.63 -3.99
C VAL A 814 -7.05 8.58 -4.98
N ALA A 815 -6.67 9.86 -5.00
CA ALA A 815 -7.22 10.86 -5.92
C ALA A 815 -7.01 10.49 -7.40
N ILE A 816 -5.84 9.98 -7.77
CA ILE A 816 -5.58 9.47 -9.14
C ILE A 816 -6.51 8.29 -9.45
N GLY A 817 -6.60 7.30 -8.56
CA GLY A 817 -7.43 6.11 -8.76
C GLY A 817 -8.93 6.42 -8.82
N GLU A 818 -9.40 7.33 -7.98
CA GLU A 818 -10.78 7.83 -7.98
C GLU A 818 -11.07 8.59 -9.27
N THR A 819 -10.21 9.52 -9.69
CA THR A 819 -10.39 10.28 -10.94
C THR A 819 -10.43 9.37 -12.17
N ILE A 820 -9.58 8.34 -12.20
CA ILE A 820 -9.55 7.30 -13.23
C ILE A 820 -10.90 6.55 -13.26
N ARG A 821 -11.37 6.02 -12.12
CA ARG A 821 -12.64 5.27 -12.04
C ARG A 821 -13.87 6.14 -12.32
N GLY A 822 -13.83 7.39 -11.87
CA GLY A 822 -14.90 8.38 -12.02
C GLY A 822 -14.87 9.15 -13.35
N ALA A 823 -13.88 8.90 -14.22
CA ALA A 823 -13.72 9.64 -15.48
C ALA A 823 -15.00 9.69 -16.33
N PRO A 824 -15.81 8.61 -16.48
CA PRO A 824 -17.09 8.70 -17.18
C PRO A 824 -18.07 9.70 -16.53
N SER A 825 -18.21 9.66 -15.19
CA SER A 825 -19.10 10.57 -14.46
C SER A 825 -18.63 12.03 -14.52
N LEU A 826 -17.31 12.25 -14.45
CA LEU A 826 -16.69 13.58 -14.54
C LEU A 826 -16.90 14.21 -15.92
N ARG A 827 -16.81 13.42 -17.00
CA ARG A 827 -17.07 13.86 -18.38
C ARG A 827 -18.52 14.32 -18.57
N LEU A 828 -19.49 13.52 -18.11
CA LEU A 828 -20.91 13.89 -18.22
C LEU A 828 -21.23 15.20 -17.50
N ALA A 829 -20.61 15.42 -16.34
CA ALA A 829 -20.83 16.62 -15.55
C ALA A 829 -20.08 17.86 -16.07
N GLY A 830 -19.15 17.71 -17.03
CA GLY A 830 -18.24 18.78 -17.45
C GLY A 830 -17.26 19.22 -16.35
N ALA A 831 -16.93 18.29 -15.43
CA ALA A 831 -16.16 18.55 -14.21
C ALA A 831 -14.68 18.09 -14.33
N GLU A 832 -14.17 17.84 -15.53
CA GLU A 832 -12.82 17.31 -15.76
C GLU A 832 -11.73 18.24 -15.24
N ARG A 833 -11.90 19.56 -15.45
CA ARG A 833 -10.95 20.57 -14.94
C ARG A 833 -10.94 20.62 -13.42
N PHE A 834 -12.10 20.50 -12.79
CA PHE A 834 -12.24 20.46 -11.33
C PHE A 834 -11.49 19.25 -10.75
N ALA A 835 -11.74 18.05 -11.30
CA ALA A 835 -11.04 16.84 -10.87
C ALA A 835 -9.52 16.91 -11.11
N LEU A 836 -9.09 17.40 -12.27
CA LEU A 836 -7.66 17.55 -12.58
C LEU A 836 -6.97 18.48 -11.58
N ASP A 837 -7.57 19.62 -11.26
CA ASP A 837 -6.99 20.60 -10.33
C ASP A 837 -6.91 20.06 -8.88
N GLN A 838 -7.87 19.24 -8.45
CA GLN A 838 -7.80 18.54 -7.17
C GLN A 838 -6.61 17.58 -7.11
N VAL A 839 -6.44 16.72 -8.12
CA VAL A 839 -5.32 15.77 -8.19
C VAL A 839 -3.97 16.51 -8.24
N LEU A 840 -3.87 17.56 -9.07
CA LEU A 840 -2.65 18.35 -9.20
C LEU A 840 -2.28 19.09 -7.91
N THR A 841 -3.27 19.46 -7.08
CA THR A 841 -3.00 20.05 -5.76
C THR A 841 -2.31 19.06 -4.83
N HIS A 842 -2.78 17.81 -4.77
CA HIS A 842 -2.09 16.75 -4.03
C HIS A 842 -0.71 16.46 -4.61
N PHE A 843 -0.58 16.47 -5.94
CA PHE A 843 0.69 16.26 -6.63
C PHE A 843 1.71 17.36 -6.32
N ASP A 844 1.29 18.63 -6.36
CA ASP A 844 2.15 19.78 -6.07
C ASP A 844 2.62 19.76 -4.61
N ARG A 845 1.78 19.38 -3.65
CA ARG A 845 2.20 19.16 -2.25
C ARG A 845 3.24 18.05 -2.14
N ASN A 846 3.07 16.95 -2.87
CA ASN A 846 4.07 15.88 -2.91
C ASN A 846 5.41 16.38 -3.48
N LEU A 847 5.39 17.18 -4.55
CA LEU A 847 6.57 17.79 -5.13
C LEU A 847 7.25 18.81 -4.20
N GLN A 848 6.49 19.58 -3.41
CA GLN A 848 7.03 20.49 -2.39
C GLN A 848 7.82 19.76 -1.31
N SER A 849 7.29 18.62 -0.83
CA SER A 849 7.99 17.74 0.11
C SER A 849 9.31 17.23 -0.47
N TRP A 850 9.29 16.81 -1.74
CA TRP A 850 10.49 16.37 -2.44
C TRP A 850 11.52 17.49 -2.63
N TYR A 851 11.08 18.68 -3.06
CA TYR A 851 11.94 19.85 -3.23
C TYR A 851 12.60 20.29 -1.91
N THR A 852 11.82 20.26 -0.82
CA THR A 852 12.30 20.60 0.52
C THR A 852 13.35 19.59 1.00
N THR A 853 13.08 18.29 0.82
CA THR A 853 13.99 17.20 1.17
C THR A 853 15.31 17.29 0.41
N THR A 854 15.26 17.48 -0.90
CA THR A 854 16.48 17.57 -1.73
C THR A 854 17.29 18.82 -1.39
N SER A 855 16.64 19.95 -1.10
CA SER A 855 17.32 21.19 -0.71
C SER A 855 18.04 21.08 0.64
N ILE A 856 17.45 20.37 1.61
CA ILE A 856 18.08 20.10 2.91
C ILE A 856 19.23 19.09 2.79
N ASN A 857 19.06 18.04 1.97
CA ASN A 857 20.15 17.12 1.65
C ASN A 857 21.34 17.85 1.02
N ARG A 858 21.07 18.84 0.15
CA ARG A 858 22.11 19.67 -0.48
C ARG A 858 22.85 20.54 0.52
N TRP A 859 22.11 21.17 1.43
CA TRP A 859 22.70 21.96 2.51
C TRP A 859 23.69 21.10 3.32
N LEU A 860 23.30 19.89 3.72
CA LEU A 860 24.21 19.00 4.45
C LEU A 860 25.43 18.59 3.60
N GLY A 861 25.23 18.19 2.34
CA GLY A 861 26.31 17.74 1.46
C GLY A 861 27.38 18.81 1.21
N ILE A 862 26.97 20.08 1.05
CA ILE A 862 27.90 21.21 0.91
C ILE A 862 28.70 21.43 2.20
N HIS A 863 28.06 21.41 3.37
CA HIS A 863 28.75 21.61 4.64
C HIS A 863 29.67 20.43 4.97
N GLN A 864 29.28 19.21 4.61
CA GLN A 864 30.14 18.04 4.70
C GLN A 864 31.37 18.17 3.81
N THR A 865 31.20 18.59 2.55
CA THR A 865 32.33 18.84 1.64
C THR A 865 33.32 19.85 2.22
N LEU A 866 32.83 20.91 2.86
CA LEU A 866 33.69 21.90 3.53
C LEU A 866 34.49 21.27 4.69
N VAL A 867 33.86 20.43 5.50
CA VAL A 867 34.54 19.71 6.60
C VAL A 867 35.55 18.71 6.05
N SER A 868 35.21 17.95 4.99
CA SER A 868 36.10 17.01 4.32
C SER A 868 37.34 17.71 3.76
N ALA A 869 37.15 18.81 3.04
CA ALA A 869 38.26 19.58 2.47
C ALA A 869 39.13 20.20 3.57
N SER A 870 38.52 20.69 4.67
CA SER A 870 39.26 21.23 5.81
C SER A 870 40.14 20.18 6.49
N LEU A 871 39.62 18.95 6.64
CA LEU A 871 40.37 17.84 7.20
C LEU A 871 41.56 17.45 6.31
N VAL A 872 41.32 17.24 5.01
CA VAL A 872 42.38 16.91 4.03
C VAL A 872 43.45 18.01 4.00
N GLY A 873 43.04 19.28 3.97
CA GLY A 873 43.96 20.41 3.95
C GLY A 873 44.79 20.54 5.22
N SER A 874 44.21 20.27 6.39
CA SER A 874 44.94 20.29 7.66
C SER A 874 45.99 19.19 7.73
N VAL A 875 45.67 17.98 7.26
CA VAL A 875 46.66 16.90 7.15
C VAL A 875 47.75 17.27 6.16
N ALA A 876 47.40 17.74 4.95
CA ALA A 876 48.38 18.12 3.94
C ALA A 876 49.32 19.23 4.43
N LEU A 877 48.81 20.20 5.19
CA LEU A 877 49.60 21.25 5.83
C LEU A 877 50.59 20.70 6.85
N LEU A 878 50.16 19.79 7.74
CA LEU A 878 51.06 19.18 8.72
C LEU A 878 52.14 18.31 8.07
N VAL A 879 51.82 17.66 6.95
CA VAL A 879 52.83 16.96 6.15
C VAL A 879 53.85 17.93 5.57
N ALA A 880 53.41 19.09 5.07
CA ALA A 880 54.30 20.13 4.55
C ALA A 880 55.32 20.64 5.59
N PHE A 881 54.94 20.67 6.87
CA PHE A 881 55.76 21.18 7.98
C PHE A 881 56.71 20.15 8.62
N GLY A 882 56.79 18.93 8.10
CA GLY A 882 57.85 17.99 8.50
C GLY A 882 57.40 16.61 8.96
N ALA A 883 56.14 16.21 8.73
CA ALA A 883 55.79 14.80 8.88
C ALA A 883 56.42 13.97 7.75
N GLY A 884 56.90 12.76 8.06
CA GLY A 884 57.52 11.89 7.06
C GLY A 884 56.58 11.57 5.88
N PRO A 885 57.07 11.55 4.62
CA PRO A 885 56.25 11.39 3.42
C PRO A 885 55.32 10.17 3.45
N LEU A 886 55.82 9.07 4.02
CA LEU A 886 55.10 7.81 4.19
C LEU A 886 53.88 7.93 5.11
N ILE A 887 54.07 8.52 6.29
CA ILE A 887 53.01 8.73 7.29
C ILE A 887 52.00 9.77 6.79
N GLY A 888 52.48 10.78 6.06
CA GLY A 888 51.66 11.80 5.43
C GLY A 888 50.70 11.23 4.38
N GLY A 889 51.16 10.31 3.54
CA GLY A 889 50.32 9.71 2.50
C GLY A 889 49.18 8.84 3.07
N LEU A 890 49.47 8.06 4.11
CA LEU A 890 48.45 7.26 4.82
C LEU A 890 47.44 8.16 5.54
N ALA A 891 47.91 9.22 6.22
CA ALA A 891 47.05 10.16 6.93
C ALA A 891 46.10 10.92 5.99
N ILE A 892 46.57 11.34 4.79
CA ILE A 892 45.72 11.99 3.79
C ILE A 892 44.65 11.01 3.27
N THR A 893 45.04 9.77 3.00
CA THR A 893 44.12 8.72 2.53
C THR A 893 43.04 8.43 3.58
N TYR A 894 43.43 8.27 4.85
CA TYR A 894 42.48 8.07 5.94
C TYR A 894 41.61 9.29 6.22
N ALA A 895 42.13 10.51 6.12
CA ALA A 895 41.31 11.72 6.20
C ALA A 895 40.18 11.73 5.16
N PHE A 896 40.48 11.32 3.93
CA PHE A 896 39.47 11.20 2.86
C PHE A 896 38.41 10.13 3.19
N THR A 897 38.83 8.95 3.63
CA THR A 897 37.91 7.85 3.94
C THR A 897 37.09 8.10 5.20
N THR A 898 37.69 8.61 6.28
CA THR A 898 37.02 8.93 7.54
C THR A 898 35.90 9.94 7.31
N SER A 899 36.14 10.97 6.49
CA SER A 899 35.12 11.98 6.19
C SER A 899 33.92 11.39 5.44
N SER A 900 34.19 10.53 4.45
CA SER A 900 33.14 9.82 3.69
C SER A 900 32.37 8.84 4.56
N MET A 901 33.06 8.08 5.42
CA MET A 901 32.47 7.11 6.35
C MET A 901 31.61 7.78 7.41
N LEU A 902 32.02 8.94 7.93
CA LEU A 902 31.22 9.69 8.89
C LEU A 902 29.89 10.15 8.29
N ASN A 903 29.87 10.62 7.05
CA ASN A 903 28.61 10.93 6.35
C ASN A 903 27.71 9.68 6.23
N ALA A 904 28.29 8.56 5.81
CA ALA A 904 27.55 7.32 5.68
C ALA A 904 27.02 6.81 7.04
N LEU A 905 27.80 6.91 8.12
CA LEU A 905 27.42 6.53 9.48
C LEU A 905 26.15 7.25 9.92
N ILE A 906 26.08 8.58 9.70
CA ILE A 906 24.91 9.36 10.08
C ILE A 906 23.68 9.02 9.23
N ARG A 907 23.86 8.74 7.94
CA ARG A 907 22.76 8.30 7.07
C ARG A 907 22.19 6.96 7.54
N THR A 908 23.06 5.99 7.80
CA THR A 908 22.66 4.68 8.32
C THR A 908 22.04 4.81 9.72
N LEU A 909 22.51 5.73 10.57
CA LEU A 909 21.90 5.96 11.89
C LEU A 909 20.47 6.51 11.77
N ALA A 910 20.23 7.42 10.81
CA ALA A 910 18.89 7.92 10.52
C ALA A 910 17.98 6.83 9.92
N GLU A 911 18.54 5.91 9.12
CA GLU A 911 17.82 4.75 8.58
C GLU A 911 17.48 3.73 9.68
N VAL A 912 18.40 3.45 10.61
CA VAL A 912 18.12 2.60 11.76
C VAL A 912 17.02 3.21 12.62
N GLU A 913 17.07 4.51 12.92
CA GLU A 913 16.00 5.16 13.67
C GLU A 913 14.63 5.06 12.96
N GLN A 914 14.63 5.10 11.62
CA GLN A 914 13.41 4.89 10.84
C GLN A 914 12.89 3.45 11.00
N VAL A 915 13.74 2.44 10.81
CA VAL A 915 13.36 1.01 10.97
C VAL A 915 12.91 0.73 12.40
N MET A 916 13.51 1.39 13.39
CA MET A 916 13.12 1.26 14.79
C MET A 916 11.67 1.72 15.06
N ASN A 917 11.12 2.67 14.27
CA ASN A 917 9.71 3.02 14.37
C ASN A 917 8.81 1.87 13.89
N ALA A 918 9.22 1.12 12.86
CA ALA A 918 8.50 -0.09 12.44
C ALA A 918 8.60 -1.17 13.52
N VAL A 919 9.77 -1.35 14.14
CA VAL A 919 9.98 -2.26 15.29
C VAL A 919 9.10 -1.88 16.48
N GLU A 920 8.94 -0.59 16.76
CA GLU A 920 8.05 -0.09 17.81
C GLU A 920 6.60 -0.47 17.55
N ARG A 921 6.11 -0.28 16.31
CA ARG A 921 4.77 -0.73 15.91
C ARG A 921 4.62 -2.25 15.98
N VAL A 922 5.63 -3.02 15.60
CA VAL A 922 5.62 -4.48 15.76
C VAL A 922 5.58 -4.87 17.24
N ARG A 923 6.31 -4.14 18.11
CA ARG A 923 6.28 -4.35 19.56
C ARG A 923 4.90 -4.07 20.14
N GLU A 924 4.24 -2.98 19.76
CA GLU A 924 2.86 -2.67 20.19
C GLU A 924 1.94 -3.88 19.95
N TYR A 925 1.96 -4.45 18.75
CA TYR A 925 1.15 -5.62 18.38
C TYR A 925 1.62 -6.94 19.01
N SER A 926 2.88 -7.00 19.47
CA SER A 926 3.43 -8.15 20.21
C SER A 926 3.21 -8.06 21.73
N GLU A 927 2.72 -6.90 22.21
CA GLU A 927 2.45 -6.62 23.62
C GLU A 927 0.97 -6.27 23.87
N ILE A 928 0.09 -6.41 22.86
CA ILE A 928 -1.37 -6.22 23.04
C ILE A 928 -1.93 -7.17 24.10
N GLU A 929 -2.99 -6.68 24.73
CA GLU A 929 -3.79 -7.47 25.64
C GLU A 929 -4.40 -8.66 24.89
N THR A 930 -4.27 -9.84 25.50
CA THR A 930 -4.83 -11.08 24.98
C THR A 930 -6.01 -11.49 25.85
N GLU A 931 -6.95 -12.19 25.25
CA GLU A 931 -7.93 -12.99 25.96
C GLU A 931 -7.22 -13.85 27.02
N ARG A 932 -7.91 -14.08 28.13
CA ARG A 932 -7.38 -14.88 29.26
C ARG A 932 -6.79 -16.19 28.77
N ALA A 933 -5.56 -16.48 29.19
CA ALA A 933 -4.88 -17.73 28.90
C ALA A 933 -5.00 -18.67 30.11
N GLY A 934 -5.42 -19.93 29.88
CA GLY A 934 -5.41 -20.97 30.92
C GLY A 934 -6.66 -21.05 31.80
N GLY A 935 -7.84 -20.70 31.27
CA GLY A 935 -9.10 -20.99 31.95
C GLY A 935 -9.41 -22.49 32.02
N GLU A 936 -10.39 -22.88 32.84
CA GLU A 936 -10.83 -24.28 32.95
C GLU A 936 -11.37 -24.78 31.61
N ARG A 937 -11.04 -26.02 31.24
CA ARG A 937 -11.62 -26.69 30.07
C ARG A 937 -12.85 -27.48 30.49
N LEU A 938 -13.93 -27.34 29.76
CA LEU A 938 -15.14 -28.15 29.95
C LEU A 938 -14.83 -29.61 29.57
N THR A 939 -15.14 -30.53 30.49
CA THR A 939 -15.05 -31.98 30.26
C THR A 939 -16.39 -32.58 29.81
N GLU A 940 -17.50 -31.88 30.03
CA GLU A 940 -18.82 -32.35 29.61
C GLU A 940 -19.02 -32.19 28.08
N PRO A 941 -19.37 -33.28 27.37
CA PRO A 941 -19.53 -33.23 25.92
C PRO A 941 -20.77 -32.44 25.48
N HIS A 942 -21.88 -32.46 26.24
CA HIS A 942 -23.11 -31.71 25.91
C HIS A 942 -23.51 -30.81 27.09
N PRO A 943 -22.90 -29.63 27.25
CA PRO A 943 -23.16 -28.76 28.38
C PRO A 943 -24.54 -28.10 28.27
N VAL A 944 -25.28 -28.04 29.38
CA VAL A 944 -26.44 -27.15 29.52
C VAL A 944 -25.93 -25.71 29.64
N VAL A 945 -26.49 -24.78 28.89
CA VAL A 945 -26.08 -23.36 28.92
C VAL A 945 -27.18 -22.52 29.56
N ARG A 946 -26.85 -21.78 30.63
CA ARG A 946 -27.80 -20.91 31.34
C ARG A 946 -27.35 -19.46 31.32
N PHE A 947 -28.25 -18.56 30.94
CA PHE A 947 -28.11 -17.11 31.06
C PHE A 947 -28.85 -16.64 32.32
N GLU A 948 -28.16 -15.94 33.21
CA GLU A 948 -28.73 -15.38 34.44
C GLU A 948 -28.53 -13.86 34.48
N GLY A 949 -29.57 -13.11 34.08
CA GLY A 949 -29.61 -11.65 34.16
C GLY A 949 -28.58 -10.93 33.30
N VAL A 950 -28.24 -11.50 32.14
CA VAL A 950 -27.04 -11.11 31.38
C VAL A 950 -27.23 -9.79 30.64
N GLY A 951 -26.22 -8.92 30.73
CA GLY A 951 -26.13 -7.66 30.01
C GLY A 951 -24.86 -7.55 29.15
N LEU A 952 -24.96 -6.89 28.00
CA LEU A 952 -23.82 -6.56 27.13
C LEU A 952 -23.88 -5.09 26.72
N ARG A 953 -22.74 -4.43 26.83
CA ARG A 953 -22.48 -3.11 26.26
C ARG A 953 -21.20 -3.15 25.44
N TYR A 954 -21.27 -2.74 24.18
CA TYR A 954 -20.07 -2.61 23.35
C TYR A 954 -19.18 -1.46 23.86
N PRO A 955 -17.85 -1.54 23.68
CA PRO A 955 -16.95 -0.45 24.03
C PRO A 955 -17.37 0.86 23.32
N GLU A 956 -17.39 1.97 24.06
CA GLU A 956 -17.75 3.32 23.57
C GLU A 956 -19.23 3.51 23.15
N ALA A 957 -20.06 2.46 23.14
CA ALA A 957 -21.49 2.58 22.89
C ALA A 957 -22.26 3.06 24.16
N PRO A 958 -23.07 4.13 24.08
CA PRO A 958 -23.84 4.62 25.22
C PRO A 958 -25.06 3.74 25.57
N GLN A 959 -25.52 2.90 24.64
CA GLN A 959 -26.73 2.09 24.77
C GLN A 959 -26.40 0.62 25.09
N TRP A 960 -27.30 -0.05 25.79
CA TRP A 960 -27.23 -1.49 26.04
C TRP A 960 -27.58 -2.26 24.78
N ALA A 961 -26.71 -3.19 24.37
CA ALA A 961 -27.01 -4.14 23.30
C ALA A 961 -27.90 -5.27 23.81
N LEU A 962 -27.66 -5.71 25.05
CA LEU A 962 -28.48 -6.67 25.78
C LEU A 962 -28.63 -6.24 27.23
N ARG A 963 -29.78 -6.52 27.84
CA ARG A 963 -30.04 -6.18 29.24
C ARG A 963 -30.97 -7.22 29.89
N GLU A 964 -30.62 -7.70 31.07
CA GLU A 964 -31.46 -8.61 31.89
C GLU A 964 -31.92 -9.87 31.11
N VAL A 965 -31.05 -10.43 30.27
CA VAL A 965 -31.38 -11.63 29.46
C VAL A 965 -31.22 -12.90 30.30
N SER A 966 -32.31 -13.67 30.44
CA SER A 966 -32.33 -14.93 31.20
C SER A 966 -33.09 -16.04 30.45
N PHE A 967 -32.41 -17.14 30.15
CA PHE A 967 -32.99 -18.39 29.62
C PHE A 967 -31.99 -19.55 29.78
N THR A 968 -32.42 -20.79 29.53
CA THR A 968 -31.55 -21.99 29.64
C THR A 968 -31.67 -22.83 28.39
N LEU A 969 -30.58 -23.08 27.65
CA LEU A 969 -30.50 -24.05 26.55
C LEU A 969 -30.19 -25.45 27.11
N GLY A 970 -31.17 -26.35 27.02
CA GLY A 970 -31.08 -27.74 27.47
C GLY A 970 -30.31 -28.64 26.51
N ARG A 971 -30.00 -29.86 26.97
CA ARG A 971 -29.30 -30.88 26.17
C ARG A 971 -30.21 -31.41 25.06
N GLY A 972 -29.74 -31.37 23.81
CA GLY A 972 -30.50 -31.83 22.64
C GLY A 972 -31.70 -30.95 22.30
N GLU A 973 -31.85 -29.80 22.98
CA GLU A 973 -32.97 -28.88 22.78
C GLU A 973 -32.76 -28.03 21.52
N LYS A 974 -33.84 -27.81 20.77
CA LYS A 974 -33.89 -26.91 19.61
C LYS A 974 -34.57 -25.61 20.00
N VAL A 975 -33.81 -24.54 20.11
CA VAL A 975 -34.29 -23.22 20.51
C VAL A 975 -34.24 -22.26 19.34
N GLY A 976 -35.38 -21.68 18.99
CA GLY A 976 -35.51 -20.60 18.02
C GLY A 976 -35.37 -19.22 18.66
N VAL A 977 -34.68 -18.28 18.02
CA VAL A 977 -34.61 -16.88 18.44
C VAL A 977 -35.15 -16.00 17.31
N CYS A 978 -36.13 -15.16 17.63
CA CYS A 978 -36.71 -14.21 16.69
C CYS A 978 -36.80 -12.80 17.29
N GLY A 979 -36.91 -11.82 16.41
CA GLY A 979 -36.97 -10.41 16.80
C GLY A 979 -36.60 -9.51 15.62
N ARG A 980 -36.97 -8.24 15.69
CA ARG A 980 -36.64 -7.24 14.65
C ARG A 980 -35.11 -7.10 14.47
N THR A 981 -34.69 -6.56 13.33
CA THR A 981 -33.28 -6.15 13.14
C THR A 981 -32.90 -5.16 14.23
N GLY A 982 -31.72 -5.33 14.86
CA GLY A 982 -31.31 -4.53 16.02
C GLY A 982 -31.86 -4.98 17.38
N ALA A 983 -32.62 -6.07 17.47
CA ALA A 983 -33.16 -6.57 18.76
C ALA A 983 -32.11 -7.20 19.70
N GLY A 984 -30.83 -7.31 19.30
CA GLY A 984 -29.75 -7.90 20.09
C GLY A 984 -29.39 -9.37 19.75
N LYS A 985 -29.95 -9.93 18.68
CA LYS A 985 -29.75 -11.34 18.27
C LYS A 985 -28.28 -11.72 18.06
N SER A 986 -27.53 -10.94 17.26
CA SER A 986 -26.11 -11.18 17.00
C SER A 986 -25.23 -10.93 18.23
N SER A 987 -25.65 -10.02 19.11
CA SER A 987 -25.01 -9.77 20.41
C SER A 987 -25.16 -10.96 21.35
N LEU A 988 -26.33 -11.63 21.32
CA LEU A 988 -26.58 -12.84 22.10
C LEU A 988 -25.65 -13.98 21.65
N LEU A 989 -25.48 -14.18 20.33
CA LEU A 989 -24.53 -15.15 19.79
C LEU A 989 -23.09 -14.82 20.19
N GLY A 990 -22.73 -13.53 20.16
CA GLY A 990 -21.41 -13.07 20.59
C GLY A 990 -21.08 -13.45 22.03
N LEU A 991 -22.02 -13.29 22.95
CA LEU A 991 -21.86 -13.72 24.35
C LEU A 991 -21.82 -15.25 24.48
N LEU A 992 -22.75 -15.95 23.83
CA LEU A 992 -22.84 -17.41 23.87
C LEU A 992 -21.54 -18.09 23.41
N GLN A 993 -20.91 -17.54 22.38
CA GLN A 993 -19.68 -18.09 21.79
C GLN A 993 -18.41 -17.50 22.43
N ALA A 994 -18.53 -16.83 23.58
CA ALA A 994 -17.41 -16.22 24.31
C ALA A 994 -16.60 -15.21 23.46
N MET A 995 -17.23 -14.49 22.52
CA MET A 995 -16.59 -13.39 21.78
C MET A 995 -16.42 -12.14 22.63
N TYR A 996 -17.41 -11.88 23.50
CA TYR A 996 -17.45 -10.75 24.41
C TYR A 996 -17.69 -11.24 25.84
N PRO A 997 -17.11 -10.57 26.85
CA PRO A 997 -17.48 -10.81 28.24
C PRO A 997 -18.88 -10.24 28.53
N ALA A 998 -19.59 -10.86 29.47
CA ALA A 998 -20.80 -10.27 30.04
C ALA A 998 -20.43 -9.03 30.86
N ALA A 999 -21.18 -7.94 30.68
CA ALA A 999 -21.01 -6.70 31.46
C ALA A 999 -21.75 -6.77 32.80
N GLU A 1000 -22.90 -7.45 32.81
CA GLU A 1000 -23.72 -7.74 33.99
C GLU A 1000 -24.27 -9.18 33.88
N GLY A 1001 -24.59 -9.79 35.02
CA GLY A 1001 -25.04 -11.18 35.09
C GLY A 1001 -23.96 -12.19 34.75
N GLU A 1002 -24.33 -13.45 34.58
CA GLU A 1002 -23.39 -14.53 34.26
C GLU A 1002 -23.99 -15.58 33.30
N ILE A 1003 -23.11 -16.22 32.53
CA ILE A 1003 -23.47 -17.34 31.65
C ILE A 1003 -22.79 -18.58 32.24
N LEU A 1004 -23.55 -19.64 32.48
CA LEU A 1004 -23.06 -20.90 33.05
C LEU A 1004 -23.07 -21.99 31.99
N PHE A 1005 -21.94 -22.66 31.77
CA PHE A 1005 -21.83 -23.87 30.95
C PHE A 1005 -21.64 -25.07 31.87
N ALA A 1006 -22.59 -26.00 31.90
CA ALA A 1006 -22.58 -27.14 32.84
C ALA A 1006 -22.38 -26.70 34.32
N GLY A 1007 -22.91 -25.53 34.70
CA GLY A 1007 -22.73 -24.95 36.03
C GLY A 1007 -21.42 -24.18 36.24
N HIS A 1008 -20.49 -24.21 35.27
CA HIS A 1008 -19.26 -23.42 35.34
C HIS A 1008 -19.46 -22.02 34.73
N PRO A 1009 -19.11 -20.95 35.46
CA PRO A 1009 -19.09 -19.59 34.95
C PRO A 1009 -18.28 -19.41 33.66
N LEU A 1010 -18.86 -18.74 32.67
CA LEU A 1010 -18.16 -18.32 31.47
C LEU A 1010 -16.95 -17.48 31.86
N SER A 1011 -17.01 -16.68 32.92
CA SER A 1011 -15.92 -15.88 33.50
C SER A 1011 -14.70 -16.69 33.99
N ARG A 1012 -14.80 -18.02 34.14
CA ARG A 1012 -13.71 -18.93 34.56
C ARG A 1012 -13.17 -19.88 33.47
N LEU A 1013 -13.93 -20.10 32.41
CA LEU A 1013 -13.57 -21.05 31.35
C LEU A 1013 -12.45 -20.55 30.41
N ASP A 1014 -11.94 -21.37 29.49
CA ASP A 1014 -11.11 -20.89 28.38
C ASP A 1014 -12.02 -20.47 27.19
N PRO A 1015 -11.98 -19.22 26.68
CA PRO A 1015 -12.81 -18.80 25.55
C PRO A 1015 -12.59 -19.66 24.28
N GLU A 1016 -11.36 -20.10 24.02
CA GLU A 1016 -11.07 -20.96 22.86
C GLU A 1016 -11.69 -22.35 23.02
N ALA A 1017 -11.65 -22.90 24.25
CA ALA A 1017 -12.32 -24.15 24.57
C ALA A 1017 -13.84 -24.05 24.42
N VAL A 1018 -14.45 -22.94 24.86
CA VAL A 1018 -15.89 -22.70 24.68
C VAL A 1018 -16.26 -22.64 23.19
N ARG A 1019 -15.49 -21.90 22.38
CA ARG A 1019 -15.71 -21.79 20.92
C ARG A 1019 -15.58 -23.13 20.20
N SER A 1020 -14.73 -24.03 20.70
CA SER A 1020 -14.56 -25.37 20.12
C SER A 1020 -15.79 -26.28 20.27
N LEU A 1021 -16.78 -25.88 21.08
CA LEU A 1021 -18.06 -26.59 21.25
C LEU A 1021 -19.09 -26.26 20.16
N PHE A 1022 -18.86 -25.20 19.37
CA PHE A 1022 -19.85 -24.68 18.43
C PHE A 1022 -19.51 -24.97 16.98
N ASP A 1023 -20.52 -25.35 16.20
CA ASP A 1023 -20.52 -25.18 14.75
C ASP A 1023 -21.49 -24.06 14.37
N THR A 1024 -21.09 -23.16 13.48
CA THR A 1024 -21.94 -22.01 13.09
C THR A 1024 -22.15 -21.97 11.59
N VAL A 1025 -23.41 -21.96 11.17
CA VAL A 1025 -23.81 -21.58 9.81
C VAL A 1025 -24.29 -20.14 9.85
N SER A 1026 -23.56 -19.26 9.18
CA SER A 1026 -23.91 -17.84 9.02
C SER A 1026 -24.48 -17.58 7.63
N GLN A 1027 -25.14 -16.43 7.47
CA GLN A 1027 -25.61 -15.93 6.16
C GLN A 1027 -24.52 -16.00 5.09
N THR A 1028 -23.32 -15.48 5.38
CA THR A 1028 -22.15 -15.63 4.51
C THR A 1028 -21.40 -16.92 4.87
N PRO A 1029 -21.29 -17.91 3.96
CA PRO A 1029 -20.62 -19.18 4.26
C PRO A 1029 -19.11 -19.00 4.45
N LEU A 1030 -18.55 -19.67 5.47
CA LEU A 1030 -17.11 -19.66 5.75
C LEU A 1030 -16.36 -20.60 4.80
N THR A 1031 -15.96 -20.11 3.63
CA THR A 1031 -15.00 -20.78 2.74
C THR A 1031 -13.63 -20.13 2.81
N PHE A 1032 -12.60 -20.79 2.31
CA PHE A 1032 -11.27 -20.20 2.19
C PHE A 1032 -10.45 -20.72 1.00
N PHE A 1033 -9.40 -20.00 0.65
CA PHE A 1033 -8.51 -20.37 -0.44
C PHE A 1033 -7.78 -21.69 -0.12
N GLY A 1034 -8.09 -22.73 -0.88
CA GLY A 1034 -7.58 -24.07 -0.66
C GLY A 1034 -8.35 -25.10 -1.49
N SER A 1035 -8.04 -26.37 -1.30
CA SER A 1035 -8.79 -27.43 -1.96
C SER A 1035 -10.17 -27.63 -1.35
N LEU A 1036 -11.06 -28.31 -2.06
CA LEU A 1036 -12.36 -28.73 -1.53
C LEU A 1036 -12.20 -29.57 -0.25
N ARG A 1037 -11.19 -30.46 -0.21
CA ARG A 1037 -10.81 -31.26 0.96
C ARG A 1037 -10.45 -30.38 2.17
N GLU A 1038 -9.58 -29.39 1.98
CA GLU A 1038 -9.18 -28.47 3.05
C GLU A 1038 -10.37 -27.69 3.59
N ASN A 1039 -11.30 -27.29 2.71
CA ASN A 1039 -12.53 -26.61 3.10
C ASN A 1039 -13.52 -27.52 3.85
N LEU A 1040 -13.59 -28.81 3.54
CA LEU A 1040 -14.45 -29.77 4.24
C LEU A 1040 -13.90 -30.14 5.62
N ALA A 1041 -12.60 -30.38 5.73
CA ALA A 1041 -11.95 -30.83 6.96
C ALA A 1041 -10.70 -30.00 7.29
N PRO A 1042 -10.86 -28.75 7.79
CA PRO A 1042 -9.72 -27.84 8.00
C PRO A 1042 -8.80 -28.27 9.15
N LEU A 1043 -9.33 -28.98 10.16
CA LEU A 1043 -8.61 -29.30 11.39
C LEU A 1043 -7.99 -30.71 11.42
N GLY A 1044 -8.25 -31.56 10.43
CA GLY A 1044 -7.73 -32.95 10.41
C GLY A 1044 -7.91 -33.66 9.07
N GLY A 1045 -7.19 -34.77 8.89
CA GLY A 1045 -7.32 -35.65 7.73
C GLY A 1045 -8.43 -36.67 7.95
N GLN A 1046 -9.62 -36.39 7.42
CA GLN A 1046 -10.67 -37.39 7.29
C GLN A 1046 -10.38 -38.30 6.09
N GLU A 1047 -10.74 -39.57 6.18
CA GLU A 1047 -10.66 -40.48 5.04
C GLU A 1047 -11.53 -39.96 3.88
N GLU A 1048 -11.06 -40.15 2.66
CA GLU A 1048 -11.74 -39.70 1.45
C GLU A 1048 -13.19 -40.23 1.37
N ALA A 1049 -13.41 -41.50 1.74
CA ALA A 1049 -14.73 -42.10 1.80
C ALA A 1049 -15.68 -41.33 2.74
N THR A 1050 -15.18 -40.80 3.85
CA THR A 1050 -15.97 -40.03 4.82
C THR A 1050 -16.32 -38.65 4.28
N LEU A 1051 -15.39 -38.01 3.57
CA LEU A 1051 -15.63 -36.72 2.90
C LEU A 1051 -16.66 -36.85 1.78
N LEU A 1052 -16.53 -37.88 0.94
CA LEU A 1052 -17.49 -38.16 -0.14
C LEU A 1052 -18.87 -38.48 0.42
N ALA A 1053 -18.95 -39.29 1.48
CA ALA A 1053 -20.22 -39.58 2.15
C ALA A 1053 -20.88 -38.32 2.77
N ALA A 1054 -20.09 -37.36 3.25
CA ALA A 1054 -20.64 -36.10 3.75
C ALA A 1054 -21.17 -35.21 2.62
N LEU A 1055 -20.48 -35.15 1.48
CA LEU A 1055 -20.92 -34.43 0.28
C LEU A 1055 -22.19 -35.05 -0.32
N ASP A 1056 -22.24 -36.38 -0.41
CA ASP A 1056 -23.41 -37.11 -0.92
C ASP A 1056 -24.67 -36.80 -0.10
N ARG A 1057 -24.56 -36.77 1.23
CA ARG A 1057 -25.67 -36.45 2.14
C ARG A 1057 -26.27 -35.05 1.96
N VAL A 1058 -25.49 -34.10 1.45
CA VAL A 1058 -25.96 -32.72 1.19
C VAL A 1058 -26.27 -32.49 -0.30
N GLY A 1059 -26.24 -33.53 -1.12
CA GLY A 1059 -26.53 -33.44 -2.56
C GLY A 1059 -25.38 -32.89 -3.41
N LEU A 1060 -24.14 -33.00 -2.95
CA LEU A 1060 -22.92 -32.54 -3.66
C LEU A 1060 -22.01 -33.71 -4.10
N ALA A 1061 -22.55 -34.92 -4.26
CA ALA A 1061 -21.79 -36.12 -4.65
C ALA A 1061 -20.94 -35.90 -5.92
N ASP A 1062 -21.54 -35.29 -6.94
CA ASP A 1062 -20.91 -35.03 -8.24
C ASP A 1062 -19.72 -34.08 -8.16
N ARG A 1063 -19.68 -33.21 -7.13
CA ARG A 1063 -18.57 -32.29 -6.88
C ARG A 1063 -17.43 -32.94 -6.09
N GLY A 1064 -17.64 -34.12 -5.51
CA GLY A 1064 -16.63 -34.85 -4.75
C GLY A 1064 -15.76 -35.78 -5.59
N LEU A 1065 -16.32 -36.43 -6.62
CA LEU A 1065 -15.64 -37.47 -7.38
C LEU A 1065 -14.45 -36.92 -8.20
N GLY A 1066 -13.23 -37.23 -7.76
CA GLY A 1066 -11.98 -36.83 -8.44
C GLY A 1066 -11.63 -35.33 -8.33
N GLN A 1067 -12.41 -34.56 -7.56
CA GLN A 1067 -12.29 -33.09 -7.45
C GLN A 1067 -11.90 -32.60 -6.05
N LEU A 1068 -11.75 -33.50 -5.06
CA LEU A 1068 -11.44 -33.12 -3.66
C LEU A 1068 -10.16 -32.29 -3.50
N ASP A 1069 -9.14 -32.55 -4.31
CA ASP A 1069 -7.85 -31.84 -4.24
C ASP A 1069 -7.78 -30.63 -5.19
N GLN A 1070 -8.85 -30.37 -5.96
CA GLN A 1070 -8.93 -29.17 -6.78
C GLN A 1070 -9.18 -27.92 -5.93
N PRO A 1071 -8.62 -26.77 -6.30
CA PRO A 1071 -8.92 -25.49 -5.64
C PRO A 1071 -10.42 -25.19 -5.67
N LEU A 1072 -10.97 -24.73 -4.55
CA LEU A 1072 -12.40 -24.43 -4.45
C LEU A 1072 -12.85 -23.39 -5.49
N ASP A 1073 -12.00 -22.40 -5.79
CA ASP A 1073 -12.29 -21.33 -6.76
C ASP A 1073 -12.50 -21.86 -8.19
N THR A 1074 -11.89 -22.98 -8.56
CA THR A 1074 -12.05 -23.57 -9.90
C THR A 1074 -13.37 -24.31 -10.05
N LEU A 1075 -14.00 -24.69 -8.93
CA LEU A 1075 -15.27 -25.43 -8.92
C LEU A 1075 -16.49 -24.53 -9.17
N GLN A 1076 -16.32 -23.20 -9.06
CA GLN A 1076 -17.35 -22.18 -9.29
C GLN A 1076 -18.71 -22.52 -8.65
N LEU A 1077 -18.68 -22.86 -7.36
CA LEU A 1077 -19.91 -23.19 -6.62
C LEU A 1077 -20.84 -21.98 -6.57
N SER A 1078 -22.13 -22.22 -6.77
CA SER A 1078 -23.19 -21.25 -6.51
C SER A 1078 -23.27 -20.88 -5.02
N ALA A 1079 -23.96 -19.80 -4.70
CA ALA A 1079 -24.18 -19.38 -3.30
C ALA A 1079 -24.84 -20.50 -2.46
N GLY A 1080 -25.84 -21.18 -3.03
CA GLY A 1080 -26.51 -22.32 -2.39
C GLY A 1080 -25.60 -23.54 -2.21
N GLU A 1081 -24.84 -23.93 -3.24
CA GLU A 1081 -23.85 -25.04 -3.12
C GLU A 1081 -22.77 -24.72 -2.06
N THR A 1082 -22.40 -23.46 -1.93
CA THR A 1082 -21.43 -23.00 -0.92
C THR A 1082 -21.98 -23.14 0.51
N GLN A 1083 -23.27 -22.89 0.71
CA GLN A 1083 -23.93 -23.16 1.99
C GLN A 1083 -24.04 -24.67 2.29
N LEU A 1084 -24.38 -25.49 1.29
CA LEU A 1084 -24.39 -26.95 1.42
C LEU A 1084 -23.01 -27.52 1.78
N LEU A 1085 -21.93 -26.93 1.26
CA LEU A 1085 -20.56 -27.28 1.64
C LEU A 1085 -20.28 -27.03 3.13
N VAL A 1086 -20.75 -25.91 3.69
CA VAL A 1086 -20.62 -25.63 5.13
C VAL A 1086 -21.43 -26.63 5.95
N LEU A 1087 -22.61 -27.03 5.48
CA LEU A 1087 -23.39 -28.10 6.14
C LEU A 1087 -22.66 -29.44 6.14
N ALA A 1088 -22.04 -29.82 5.03
CA ALA A 1088 -21.21 -31.03 4.97
C ALA A 1088 -20.04 -30.98 5.98
N ARG A 1089 -19.42 -29.80 6.17
CA ARG A 1089 -18.40 -29.59 7.21
C ARG A 1089 -18.95 -29.85 8.62
N ILE A 1090 -20.18 -29.41 8.92
CA ILE A 1090 -20.81 -29.61 10.24
C ILE A 1090 -21.18 -31.08 10.49
N LEU A 1091 -21.50 -31.83 9.44
CA LEU A 1091 -21.68 -33.28 9.55
C LEU A 1091 -20.37 -33.99 9.93
N LEU A 1092 -19.21 -33.41 9.62
CA LEU A 1092 -17.89 -33.98 9.89
C LEU A 1092 -17.31 -33.58 11.26
N SER A 1093 -17.61 -32.38 11.78
CA SER A 1093 -17.00 -31.80 12.98
C SER A 1093 -17.49 -32.39 14.31
N ARG A 1094 -18.70 -32.95 14.35
CA ARG A 1094 -19.35 -33.57 15.54
C ARG A 1094 -19.38 -32.70 16.81
N ARG A 1095 -19.44 -31.38 16.70
CA ARG A 1095 -19.48 -30.48 17.88
C ARG A 1095 -20.87 -30.40 18.52
N PRO A 1096 -20.97 -30.31 19.85
CA PRO A 1096 -22.24 -30.53 20.57
C PRO A 1096 -23.28 -29.40 20.47
N LEU A 1097 -22.87 -28.19 20.09
CA LEU A 1097 -23.75 -27.03 19.97
C LEU A 1097 -23.72 -26.53 18.52
N ILE A 1098 -24.89 -26.36 17.90
CA ILE A 1098 -25.01 -25.89 16.51
C ILE A 1098 -25.80 -24.58 16.50
N VAL A 1099 -25.20 -23.55 15.90
CA VAL A 1099 -25.82 -22.24 15.70
C VAL A 1099 -26.15 -22.07 14.22
N LEU A 1100 -27.41 -21.77 13.93
CA LEU A 1100 -27.86 -21.40 12.59
C LEU A 1100 -28.25 -19.92 12.62
N ASP A 1101 -27.35 -19.06 12.15
CA ASP A 1101 -27.52 -17.60 12.11
C ASP A 1101 -27.91 -17.15 10.71
N GLU A 1102 -29.21 -17.03 10.44
CA GLU A 1102 -29.74 -16.56 9.15
C GLU A 1102 -29.24 -17.36 7.95
N ALA A 1103 -28.96 -18.66 8.17
CA ALA A 1103 -28.42 -19.61 7.20
C ALA A 1103 -29.29 -19.84 5.94
N THR A 1104 -30.36 -19.07 5.76
CA THR A 1104 -31.49 -19.41 4.90
C THR A 1104 -31.92 -18.28 3.95
N SER A 1105 -31.15 -17.19 3.82
CA SER A 1105 -31.51 -16.08 2.92
C SER A 1105 -31.29 -16.37 1.43
N ASP A 1106 -30.34 -17.26 1.12
CA ASP A 1106 -29.84 -17.48 -0.25
C ASP A 1106 -30.27 -18.84 -0.84
N LEU A 1107 -31.00 -19.64 -0.06
CA LEU A 1107 -31.58 -20.94 -0.47
C LEU A 1107 -33.07 -20.80 -0.71
N ASP A 1108 -33.59 -21.54 -1.68
CA ASP A 1108 -35.04 -21.65 -1.86
C ASP A 1108 -35.70 -22.31 -0.62
N PRO A 1109 -36.96 -21.98 -0.31
CA PRO A 1109 -37.64 -22.49 0.89
C PRO A 1109 -37.69 -24.02 0.99
N GLN A 1110 -37.67 -24.73 -0.14
CA GLN A 1110 -37.68 -26.21 -0.16
C GLN A 1110 -36.29 -26.81 0.09
N ALA A 1111 -35.21 -26.25 -0.45
CA ALA A 1111 -33.85 -26.66 -0.11
C ALA A 1111 -33.52 -26.36 1.36
N MET A 1112 -34.00 -25.23 1.89
CA MET A 1112 -33.86 -24.85 3.29
C MET A 1112 -34.49 -25.88 4.24
N ALA A 1113 -35.75 -26.27 4.00
CA ALA A 1113 -36.45 -27.24 4.84
C ALA A 1113 -35.72 -28.60 4.85
N ARG A 1114 -35.24 -29.06 3.69
CA ARG A 1114 -34.46 -30.29 3.56
C ARG A 1114 -33.12 -30.22 4.29
N ALA A 1115 -32.39 -29.12 4.17
CA ALA A 1115 -31.11 -28.91 4.85
C ALA A 1115 -31.25 -28.91 6.39
N ALA A 1116 -32.27 -28.24 6.91
CA ALA A 1116 -32.55 -28.20 8.34
C ALA A 1116 -32.98 -29.58 8.87
N GLU A 1117 -33.85 -30.29 8.15
CA GLU A 1117 -34.28 -31.65 8.49
C GLU A 1117 -33.11 -32.64 8.51
N LEU A 1118 -32.20 -32.53 7.53
CA LEU A 1118 -30.95 -33.31 7.51
C LEU A 1118 -30.12 -33.06 8.77
N LEU A 1119 -29.89 -31.80 9.15
CA LEU A 1119 -29.14 -31.49 10.37
C LEU A 1119 -29.82 -32.05 11.63
N TYR A 1120 -31.12 -31.84 11.81
CA TYR A 1120 -31.84 -32.33 12.98
C TYR A 1120 -31.85 -33.85 13.10
N ARG A 1121 -31.88 -34.55 11.96
CA ARG A 1121 -31.89 -36.02 11.92
C ARG A 1121 -30.50 -36.61 12.17
N TRP A 1122 -29.47 -36.06 11.53
CA TRP A 1122 -28.12 -36.62 11.58
C TRP A 1122 -27.28 -36.13 12.76
N ARG A 1123 -27.69 -35.03 13.41
CA ARG A 1123 -27.08 -34.46 14.62
C ARG A 1123 -28.11 -34.34 15.75
N GLY A 1124 -28.92 -35.37 15.95
CA GLY A 1124 -30.01 -35.38 16.95
C GLY A 1124 -29.54 -35.25 18.40
N GLU A 1125 -28.28 -35.56 18.68
CA GLU A 1125 -27.62 -35.37 19.98
C GLU A 1125 -27.18 -33.92 20.25
N ALA A 1126 -27.10 -33.08 19.22
CA ALA A 1126 -26.65 -31.70 19.35
C ALA A 1126 -27.78 -30.79 19.83
N SER A 1127 -27.42 -29.73 20.57
CA SER A 1127 -28.37 -28.68 20.94
C SER A 1127 -28.30 -27.56 19.90
N PHE A 1128 -29.46 -27.06 19.47
CA PHE A 1128 -29.56 -26.10 18.37
C PHE A 1128 -30.02 -24.73 18.85
N LEU A 1129 -29.36 -23.69 18.36
CA LEU A 1129 -29.85 -22.31 18.46
C LEU A 1129 -30.05 -21.75 17.05
N VAL A 1130 -31.29 -21.45 16.69
CA VAL A 1130 -31.68 -21.07 15.33
C VAL A 1130 -32.19 -19.63 15.30
N ILE A 1131 -31.51 -18.76 14.58
CA ILE A 1131 -31.92 -17.39 14.31
C ILE A 1131 -32.44 -17.32 12.87
N ALA A 1132 -33.71 -16.98 12.71
CA ALA A 1132 -34.35 -16.92 11.41
C ALA A 1132 -35.07 -15.58 11.20
N HIS A 1133 -34.90 -15.01 9.99
CA HIS A 1133 -35.66 -13.84 9.53
C HIS A 1133 -37.08 -14.22 9.09
N HIS A 1134 -37.22 -15.39 8.47
CA HIS A 1134 -38.52 -16.01 8.21
C HIS A 1134 -38.91 -16.85 9.42
N LEU A 1135 -40.17 -16.76 9.84
CA LEU A 1135 -40.62 -17.42 11.08
C LEU A 1135 -41.00 -18.90 10.86
N ALA A 1136 -41.15 -19.35 9.62
CA ALA A 1136 -41.53 -20.74 9.30
C ALA A 1136 -40.55 -21.82 9.83
N PRO A 1137 -39.20 -21.66 9.73
CA PRO A 1137 -38.26 -22.60 10.35
C PRO A 1137 -38.40 -22.72 11.87
N LEU A 1138 -38.93 -21.70 12.54
CA LEU A 1138 -39.07 -21.69 13.99
C LEU A 1138 -40.24 -22.57 14.48
N LEU A 1139 -41.14 -23.00 13.59
CA LEU A 1139 -42.25 -23.90 13.92
C LEU A 1139 -41.77 -25.31 14.28
N ALA A 1140 -40.60 -25.71 13.79
CA ALA A 1140 -40.00 -27.01 14.07
C ALA A 1140 -39.13 -27.02 15.36
N MET A 1141 -39.13 -25.92 16.12
CA MET A 1141 -38.34 -25.76 17.35
C MET A 1141 -39.11 -26.28 18.57
N ASP A 1142 -38.39 -26.78 19.56
CA ASP A 1142 -38.98 -27.18 20.85
C ASP A 1142 -39.46 -25.95 21.62
N ARG A 1143 -38.71 -24.83 21.50
CA ARG A 1143 -39.01 -23.56 22.14
C ARG A 1143 -38.55 -22.37 21.29
N VAL A 1144 -39.28 -21.26 21.37
CA VAL A 1144 -38.94 -19.98 20.74
C VAL A 1144 -38.73 -18.91 21.80
N ILE A 1145 -37.74 -18.05 21.57
CA ILE A 1145 -37.40 -16.86 22.35
C ILE A 1145 -37.63 -15.64 21.46
N VAL A 1146 -38.46 -14.71 21.93
CA VAL A 1146 -38.72 -13.44 21.26
C VAL A 1146 -37.89 -12.34 21.92
N MET A 1147 -37.07 -11.66 21.13
CA MET A 1147 -36.22 -10.55 21.57
C MET A 1147 -36.76 -9.21 21.06
N GLU A 1148 -36.77 -8.21 21.93
CA GLU A 1148 -37.10 -6.82 21.61
C GLU A 1148 -36.25 -5.88 22.46
N ALA A 1149 -35.65 -4.86 21.83
CA ALA A 1149 -34.81 -3.85 22.49
C ALA A 1149 -33.75 -4.42 23.46
N GLY A 1150 -33.09 -5.53 23.07
CA GLY A 1150 -32.04 -6.17 23.86
C GLY A 1150 -32.53 -7.00 25.05
N ARG A 1151 -33.84 -7.27 25.16
CA ARG A 1151 -34.44 -8.08 26.23
C ARG A 1151 -35.20 -9.28 25.67
N VAL A 1152 -35.32 -10.34 26.47
CA VAL A 1152 -36.24 -11.44 26.19
C VAL A 1152 -37.63 -11.04 26.67
N VAL A 1153 -38.58 -10.90 25.76
CA VAL A 1153 -39.94 -10.44 26.07
C VAL A 1153 -40.95 -11.58 26.18
N GLU A 1154 -40.70 -12.69 25.51
CA GLU A 1154 -41.60 -13.85 25.49
C GLU A 1154 -40.79 -15.12 25.16
N GLN A 1155 -41.17 -16.25 25.77
CA GLN A 1155 -40.58 -17.56 25.45
C GLN A 1155 -41.60 -18.69 25.66
N GLY A 1156 -41.60 -19.70 24.80
CA GLY A 1156 -42.53 -20.83 24.89
C GLY A 1156 -42.50 -21.74 23.65
N SER A 1157 -43.30 -22.81 23.64
CA SER A 1157 -43.48 -23.65 22.45
C SER A 1157 -44.11 -22.85 21.31
N PRO A 1158 -43.67 -22.99 20.04
CA PRO A 1158 -44.27 -22.27 18.91
C PRO A 1158 -45.79 -22.41 18.86
N VAL A 1159 -46.31 -23.62 19.13
CA VAL A 1159 -47.74 -23.92 19.11
C VAL A 1159 -48.49 -23.14 20.20
N ALA A 1160 -47.93 -23.08 21.41
CA ALA A 1160 -48.52 -22.37 22.54
C ALA A 1160 -48.50 -20.83 22.33
N LEU A 1161 -47.42 -20.32 21.74
CA LEU A 1161 -47.29 -18.89 21.43
C LEU A 1161 -48.24 -18.47 20.31
N LEU A 1162 -48.40 -19.27 19.26
CA LEU A 1162 -49.35 -19.00 18.17
C LEU A 1162 -50.81 -19.08 18.62
N ALA A 1163 -51.12 -19.98 19.56
CA ALA A 1163 -52.46 -20.10 20.12
C ALA A 1163 -52.89 -18.89 20.96
N ASN A 1164 -51.94 -18.05 21.41
CA ASN A 1164 -52.21 -16.86 22.21
C ASN A 1164 -52.28 -15.59 21.32
N PRO A 1165 -53.46 -14.95 21.15
CA PRO A 1165 -53.60 -13.73 20.33
C PRO A 1165 -52.83 -12.51 20.86
N SER A 1166 -52.48 -12.52 22.16
CA SER A 1166 -51.68 -11.46 22.78
C SER A 1166 -50.17 -11.65 22.61
N SER A 1167 -49.74 -12.81 22.08
CA SER A 1167 -48.33 -13.15 21.86
C SER A 1167 -47.65 -12.20 20.86
N ARG A 1168 -46.43 -11.79 21.18
CA ARG A 1168 -45.58 -11.02 20.26
C ARG A 1168 -45.14 -11.89 19.10
N PHE A 1169 -44.87 -13.18 19.34
CA PHE A 1169 -44.57 -14.15 18.29
C PHE A 1169 -45.74 -14.31 17.31
N ALA A 1170 -46.98 -14.48 17.80
CA ALA A 1170 -48.16 -14.60 16.94
C ALA A 1170 -48.39 -13.37 16.06
N ARG A 1171 -48.16 -12.16 16.59
CA ARG A 1171 -48.26 -10.92 15.81
C ARG A 1171 -47.17 -10.82 14.73
N LEU A 1172 -45.93 -11.14 15.07
CA LEU A 1172 -44.82 -11.17 14.10
C LEU A 1172 -45.10 -12.19 12.98
N PHE A 1173 -45.65 -13.35 13.34
CA PHE A 1173 -46.02 -14.40 12.40
C PHE A 1173 -47.18 -13.98 11.48
N ALA A 1174 -48.27 -13.46 12.04
CA ALA A 1174 -49.42 -12.96 11.29
C ALA A 1174 -49.03 -11.84 10.31
N THR A 1175 -48.14 -10.92 10.71
CA THR A 1175 -47.67 -9.83 9.83
C THR A 1175 -46.89 -10.38 8.61
N GLN A 1176 -46.07 -11.42 8.80
CA GLN A 1176 -45.38 -12.10 7.68
C GLN A 1176 -46.35 -12.91 6.81
N GLN A 1177 -47.37 -13.52 7.42
CA GLN A 1177 -48.34 -14.36 6.73
C GLN A 1177 -49.34 -13.53 5.93
N GLU A 1178 -49.82 -12.39 6.44
CA GLU A 1178 -50.63 -11.39 5.72
C GLU A 1178 -49.86 -10.81 4.53
N ALA A 1179 -48.57 -10.51 4.70
CA ALA A 1179 -47.71 -10.10 3.58
C ALA A 1179 -47.64 -11.18 2.49
N ALA A 1180 -47.58 -12.46 2.87
CA ALA A 1180 -47.55 -13.59 1.93
C ALA A 1180 -48.93 -13.92 1.31
N THR A 1181 -50.03 -13.81 2.06
CA THR A 1181 -51.40 -14.09 1.56
C THR A 1181 -51.96 -12.93 0.72
N THR A 1182 -51.57 -11.69 0.99
CA THR A 1182 -51.87 -10.54 0.10
C THR A 1182 -51.15 -10.68 -1.24
N ALA A 1183 -49.96 -11.31 -1.26
CA ALA A 1183 -49.25 -11.65 -2.48
C ALA A 1183 -49.91 -12.82 -3.25
N LEU A 1184 -50.40 -13.86 -2.56
CA LEU A 1184 -51.06 -15.03 -3.17
C LEU A 1184 -52.48 -14.76 -3.66
N SER A 1185 -53.29 -13.98 -2.93
CA SER A 1185 -54.67 -13.65 -3.33
C SER A 1185 -54.77 -12.75 -4.56
N ARG A 1186 -53.73 -11.95 -4.83
CA ARG A 1186 -53.62 -11.16 -6.07
C ARG A 1186 -53.06 -11.94 -7.26
N GLY A 1187 -52.34 -13.04 -7.00
CA GLY A 1187 -51.88 -13.97 -8.05
C GLY A 1187 -52.92 -14.99 -8.51
N GLN A 1188 -54.09 -15.05 -7.88
CA GLN A 1188 -55.23 -15.88 -8.32
C GLN A 1188 -56.37 -15.05 -8.95
N ALA A 1189 -56.25 -13.72 -8.98
CA ALA A 1189 -57.19 -12.81 -9.65
C ALA A 1189 -56.65 -12.27 -11.00
N CYS A 1190 -55.41 -12.63 -11.37
CA CYS A 1190 -54.87 -12.63 -12.73
C CYS A 1190 -54.76 -14.09 -13.18
#